data_AF-A0A926F522-F1
#
_entry.id   AF-A0A926F522-F1
#
_cell.length_a   1.000
_cell.length_b   1.000
_cell.length_c   1.000
_cell.angle_alpha   90.00
_cell.angle_beta   90.00
_cell.angle_gamma   90.00
#
_symmetry.space_group_name_H-M   'P 1'
#
loop_
_entity.id
_entity.type
_entity.pdbx_description
1 polymer ?
#
loop_
_entity_poly.entity_id
_entity_poly.type
_entity_poly.pdbx_seq_one_letter_code
_entity_poly.pdbx_strand_id
1 'polypeptide(L)'
;MTAQSNITPESIVGDLRYLQLLSRSFPNIADASTEIINLEAILNLPKGTEHFLTDIHGEYEAFQHVLKNASGAVKRKVNEIFGNTLRESEKKELCTLIYYPEEKLQLVKEQESDMDDWYMITLNQVVKVCQNVSSKYTRSKVRKSLPKEFSYIIQELLHESSVEPNKHAYINVIVSTIISTKRADAFIIAMCKLIQRLTIDSLHIVGDIYDRGPGAHIIMDTLCNYHNFDIQWGNHDILWMGAAAGNTSCMANVIRMSMRYGNLATLEDGYGINLLPLATFAMDMYADDPCTVFTPKTNFADAAYNEKTLRLITQMHKAIAIIQFKLEAEIINRRPEFGMENRKLLEKIDFERGIFVYEGKEYEMLDTSFPTVDPKDPYRLSEEEKELVEKLHNSFVNSEKLKKHMRCLFTYGGMYLVCNSNLLYHASVPMNEDGSFKQVKIRGKKYSGKKLLDKIDQLVRCAYYEEEDDDEKLFAMDYIWYLWCGPDSPSFDKDKMATFERYFIADKALHKEKKGAYYNLHDSEEICEKILEEFKVTGLHTHIINGHVPVKTIKGEQPIKAGGKLLVIDGGFSKAYQPETGIAGYTLVYHSHGLQLVQHDPFESRQKAIREGLDIKSTTFVIEFNSQRMMVKDTDRGKELMAQVQDLKKLLVAYQMGLIKERS
;
A
#
# COMPACT_ATOMS: atom_id res chain seq x y z
N MET A 1 16.24 37.81 -7.87
CA MET A 1 15.38 38.97 -8.17
C MET A 1 14.08 38.75 -7.43
N THR A 2 13.76 39.62 -6.47
CA THR A 2 12.57 39.54 -5.62
C THR A 2 11.34 39.89 -6.44
N ALA A 3 10.42 38.93 -6.59
CA ALA A 3 9.07 39.17 -7.09
C ALA A 3 8.27 39.96 -6.03
N GLN A 4 8.56 41.25 -5.91
CA GLN A 4 7.53 42.22 -5.53
C GLN A 4 6.72 42.55 -6.81
N SER A 5 5.43 42.78 -6.63
CA SER A 5 4.43 43.21 -7.63
C SER A 5 3.71 42.12 -8.42
N ASN A 6 2.62 41.61 -7.83
CA ASN A 6 1.33 41.44 -8.52
C ASN A 6 0.14 41.44 -7.53
N ILE A 7 0.33 41.97 -6.31
CA ILE A 7 -0.77 42.23 -5.39
C ILE A 7 -1.28 43.64 -5.71
N THR A 8 -2.36 43.72 -6.48
CA THR A 8 -3.03 44.99 -6.80
C THR A 8 -4.24 45.18 -5.88
N PRO A 9 -4.70 46.42 -5.66
CA PRO A 9 -5.94 46.69 -4.92
C PRO A 9 -7.13 45.89 -5.46
N GLU A 10 -7.24 45.72 -6.77
CA GLU A 10 -8.31 44.97 -7.42
C GLU A 10 -8.26 43.48 -7.06
N SER A 11 -7.05 42.88 -7.00
CA SER A 11 -6.87 41.49 -6.58
C SER A 11 -7.28 41.26 -5.11
N ILE A 12 -7.04 42.24 -4.24
CA ILE A 12 -7.42 42.17 -2.82
C ILE A 12 -8.93 42.30 -2.67
N VAL A 13 -9.56 43.21 -3.41
CA VAL A 13 -11.02 43.40 -3.41
C VAL A 13 -11.72 42.15 -3.94
N GLY A 14 -11.19 41.52 -4.99
CA GLY A 14 -11.72 40.26 -5.53
C GLY A 14 -11.74 39.12 -4.52
N ASP A 15 -10.73 39.07 -3.63
CA ASP A 15 -10.56 38.00 -2.64
C ASP A 15 -11.03 38.40 -1.23
N LEU A 16 -11.66 39.57 -1.05
CA LEU A 16 -11.91 40.16 0.27
C LEU A 16 -12.66 39.22 1.24
N ARG A 17 -13.64 38.46 0.73
CA ARG A 17 -14.39 37.47 1.53
C ARG A 17 -13.48 36.36 2.07
N TYR A 18 -12.55 35.87 1.25
CA TYR A 18 -11.59 34.86 1.67
C TYR A 18 -10.58 35.44 2.67
N LEU A 19 -10.04 36.63 2.39
CA LEU A 19 -9.12 37.32 3.31
C LEU A 19 -9.76 37.62 4.67
N GLN A 20 -11.07 37.88 4.71
CA GLN A 20 -11.80 38.11 5.96
C GLN A 20 -12.12 36.81 6.74
N LEU A 21 -12.06 35.65 6.08
CA LEU A 21 -12.02 34.36 6.78
C LEU A 21 -10.62 34.08 7.31
N LEU A 22 -9.58 34.35 6.49
CA LEU A 22 -8.18 34.19 6.85
C LEU A 22 -7.79 35.08 8.05
N SER A 23 -8.34 36.28 8.13
CA SER A 23 -8.18 37.22 9.25
C SER A 23 -8.73 36.69 10.59
N ARG A 24 -9.48 35.58 10.61
CA ARG A 24 -9.88 34.92 11.86
C ARG A 24 -8.75 34.10 12.47
N SER A 25 -7.88 33.55 11.64
CA SER A 25 -6.71 32.77 12.05
C SER A 25 -5.47 33.64 12.24
N PHE A 26 -5.36 34.74 11.48
CA PHE A 26 -4.26 35.70 11.55
C PHE A 26 -4.81 37.10 11.79
N PRO A 27 -5.21 37.44 13.03
CA PRO A 27 -6.05 38.59 13.33
C PRO A 27 -5.37 39.95 13.21
N ASN A 28 -4.05 40.00 13.15
CA ASN A 28 -3.29 41.24 13.03
C ASN A 28 -2.07 41.08 12.11
N ILE A 29 -1.39 42.19 11.83
CA ILE A 29 -0.20 42.22 10.95
C ILE A 29 0.92 41.32 11.50
N ALA A 30 1.11 41.29 12.83
CA ALA A 30 2.17 40.51 13.46
C ALA A 30 1.96 38.99 13.28
N ASP A 31 0.72 38.50 13.46
CA ASP A 31 0.39 37.09 13.27
C ASP A 31 0.54 36.66 11.81
N ALA A 32 0.04 37.47 10.87
CA ALA A 32 0.21 37.20 9.44
C ALA A 32 1.69 37.21 9.02
N SER A 33 2.47 38.19 9.51
CA SER A 33 3.90 38.29 9.23
C SER A 33 4.67 37.10 9.79
N THR A 34 4.35 36.68 11.02
CA THR A 34 4.99 35.53 11.68
C THR A 34 4.77 34.25 10.88
N GLU A 35 3.55 34.02 10.40
CA GLU A 35 3.27 32.83 9.60
C GLU A 35 3.93 32.90 8.22
N ILE A 36 3.99 34.06 7.56
CA ILE A 36 4.76 34.23 6.32
C ILE A 36 6.23 33.83 6.55
N ILE A 37 6.87 34.33 7.61
CA ILE A 37 8.26 34.01 7.94
C ILE A 37 8.43 32.50 8.17
N ASN A 38 7.50 31.88 8.89
CA ASN A 38 7.51 30.44 9.17
C ASN A 38 7.40 29.60 7.88
N LEU A 39 6.44 29.93 7.01
CA LEU A 39 6.24 29.23 5.73
C LEU A 39 7.42 29.42 4.77
N GLU A 40 7.94 30.64 4.65
CA GLU A 40 9.14 30.93 3.84
C GLU A 40 10.37 30.14 4.34
N ALA A 41 10.51 29.97 5.67
CA ALA A 41 11.57 29.11 6.23
C ALA A 41 11.37 27.63 5.89
N ILE A 42 10.12 27.12 5.97
CA ILE A 42 9.78 25.73 5.62
C ILE A 42 10.07 25.44 4.14
N LEU A 43 9.73 26.38 3.25
CA LEU A 43 9.95 26.26 1.81
C LEU A 43 11.44 26.06 1.45
N ASN A 44 12.34 26.57 2.30
CA ASN A 44 13.79 26.45 2.18
C ASN A 44 14.39 25.29 2.98
N LEU A 45 13.58 24.34 3.45
CA LEU A 45 14.06 23.05 3.94
C LEU A 45 14.22 22.05 2.79
N PRO A 46 15.10 21.06 2.94
CA PRO A 46 15.18 19.94 2.01
C PRO A 46 13.87 19.17 1.89
N LYS A 47 13.57 18.68 0.70
CA LYS A 47 12.47 17.72 0.48
C LYS A 47 12.64 16.47 1.36
N GLY A 48 11.53 16.01 1.95
CA GLY A 48 11.44 14.76 2.70
C GLY A 48 11.69 13.51 1.83
N THR A 49 12.07 12.41 2.45
CA THR A 49 12.27 11.14 1.74
C THR A 49 10.93 10.43 1.57
N GLU A 50 10.55 10.10 0.34
CA GLU A 50 9.35 9.31 0.03
C GLU A 50 9.75 7.88 -0.33
N HIS A 51 8.97 6.90 0.14
CA HIS A 51 9.15 5.48 -0.19
C HIS A 51 7.92 4.99 -0.94
N PHE A 52 8.14 4.27 -2.05
CA PHE A 52 7.07 3.61 -2.80
C PHE A 52 7.28 2.10 -2.75
N LEU A 53 6.25 1.40 -2.32
CA LEU A 53 6.16 -0.06 -2.23
C LEU A 53 4.92 -0.53 -2.98
N THR A 54 4.93 -1.78 -3.45
CA THR A 54 3.82 -2.35 -4.23
C THR A 54 3.61 -3.80 -3.85
N ASP A 55 2.38 -4.29 -4.01
CA ASP A 55 2.02 -5.71 -3.95
C ASP A 55 2.56 -6.46 -2.71
N ILE A 56 2.37 -5.88 -1.52
CA ILE A 56 2.87 -6.41 -0.24
C ILE A 56 2.26 -7.79 0.06
N HIS A 57 0.99 -8.00 -0.30
CA HIS A 57 0.35 -9.32 -0.25
C HIS A 57 0.52 -10.04 1.10
N GLY A 58 0.22 -9.37 2.21
CA GLY A 58 0.24 -10.00 3.52
C GLY A 58 1.63 -10.36 4.09
N GLU A 59 2.75 -10.09 3.41
CA GLU A 59 4.11 -10.38 3.88
C GLU A 59 4.58 -9.38 4.94
N TYR A 60 3.95 -9.43 6.11
CA TYR A 60 4.10 -8.42 7.16
C TYR A 60 5.52 -8.31 7.72
N GLU A 61 6.29 -9.41 7.81
CA GLU A 61 7.65 -9.37 8.36
C GLU A 61 8.59 -8.57 7.46
N ALA A 62 8.56 -8.86 6.15
CA ALA A 62 9.35 -8.15 5.16
C ALA A 62 8.95 -6.68 5.10
N PHE A 63 7.64 -6.39 5.10
CA PHE A 63 7.12 -5.02 5.12
C PHE A 63 7.61 -4.23 6.33
N GLN A 64 7.46 -4.78 7.55
CA GLN A 64 7.91 -4.12 8.76
C GLN A 64 9.43 -3.92 8.77
N HIS A 65 10.20 -4.88 8.26
CA HIS A 65 11.65 -4.75 8.17
C HIS A 65 12.05 -3.62 7.22
N VAL A 66 11.40 -3.51 6.05
CA VAL A 66 11.61 -2.42 5.08
C VAL A 66 11.32 -1.05 5.70
N LEU A 67 10.26 -0.93 6.52
CA LEU A 67 9.98 0.33 7.23
C LEU A 67 11.04 0.64 8.30
N LYS A 68 11.54 -0.39 9.00
CA LYS A 68 12.52 -0.23 10.08
C LYS A 68 13.92 0.10 9.58
N ASN A 69 14.36 -0.51 8.47
CA ASN A 69 15.65 -0.22 7.84
C ASN A 69 15.58 0.97 6.87
N ALA A 70 14.36 1.43 6.56
CA ALA A 70 14.05 2.43 5.56
C ALA A 70 14.75 2.14 4.23
N SER A 71 14.58 0.91 3.72
CA SER A 71 15.19 0.39 2.49
C SER A 71 16.70 0.68 2.40
N GLY A 72 17.39 0.54 3.53
CA GLY A 72 18.83 0.79 3.66
C GLY A 72 19.22 2.26 3.88
N ALA A 73 18.28 3.19 3.96
CA ALA A 73 18.57 4.61 4.22
C ALA A 73 19.20 4.81 5.62
N VAL A 74 18.76 4.06 6.63
CA VAL A 74 19.36 4.12 7.98
C VAL A 74 20.82 3.68 7.93
N LYS A 75 21.12 2.55 7.28
CA LYS A 75 22.50 2.06 7.09
C LYS A 75 23.37 3.08 6.35
N ARG A 76 22.82 3.73 5.32
CA ARG A 76 23.49 4.81 4.60
C ARG A 76 23.85 5.97 5.54
N LYS A 77 22.91 6.40 6.39
CA LYS A 77 23.16 7.46 7.39
C LYS A 77 24.20 7.08 8.43
N VAL A 78 24.16 5.85 8.93
CA VAL A 78 25.21 5.34 9.83
C VAL A 78 26.57 5.37 9.15
N ASN A 79 26.66 4.96 7.88
CA ASN A 79 27.90 5.02 7.11
C ASN A 79 28.38 6.46 6.83
N GLU A 80 27.48 7.38 6.52
CA GLU A 80 27.82 8.80 6.32
C GLU A 80 28.40 9.45 7.59
N ILE A 81 27.89 9.08 8.77
CA ILE A 81 28.31 9.67 10.05
C ILE A 81 29.56 8.99 10.61
N PHE A 82 29.62 7.66 10.53
CA PHE A 82 30.62 6.84 11.24
C PHE A 82 31.54 6.02 10.34
N GLY A 83 31.49 6.22 9.01
CA GLY A 83 32.21 5.40 8.04
C GLY A 83 33.71 5.29 8.30
N ASN A 84 34.32 6.33 8.87
CA ASN A 84 35.75 6.38 9.19
C ASN A 84 36.05 6.14 10.68
N THR A 85 35.04 5.98 11.54
CA THR A 85 35.21 5.91 13.00
C THR A 85 34.79 4.58 13.60
N LEU A 86 33.88 3.84 12.95
CA LEU A 86 33.39 2.54 13.40
C LEU A 86 33.71 1.45 12.38
N ARG A 87 34.00 0.24 12.87
CA ARG A 87 34.16 -0.97 12.06
C ARG A 87 32.82 -1.39 11.47
N GLU A 88 32.84 -2.19 10.40
CA GLU A 88 31.61 -2.71 9.79
C GLU A 88 30.73 -3.51 10.77
N SER A 89 31.34 -4.25 11.71
CA SER A 89 30.59 -4.99 12.74
C SER A 89 29.82 -4.05 13.67
N GLU A 90 30.46 -2.98 14.15
CA GLU A 90 29.85 -1.98 15.04
C GLU A 90 28.74 -1.21 14.32
N LYS A 91 28.95 -0.87 13.04
CA LYS A 91 27.90 -0.24 12.22
C LYS A 91 26.70 -1.15 12.02
N LYS A 92 26.94 -2.46 11.80
CA LYS A 92 25.90 -3.48 11.66
C LYS A 92 25.11 -3.65 12.96
N GLU A 93 25.77 -3.64 14.11
CA GLU A 93 25.14 -3.68 15.43
C GLU A 93 24.27 -2.45 15.68
N LEU A 94 24.79 -1.25 15.41
CA LEU A 94 24.03 -0.01 15.54
C LEU A 94 22.82 0.02 14.62
N CYS A 95 22.95 -0.43 13.37
CA CYS A 95 21.82 -0.55 12.45
C CYS A 95 20.78 -1.52 13.00
N THR A 96 21.19 -2.71 13.44
CA THR A 96 20.29 -3.73 13.99
C THR A 96 19.57 -3.23 15.24
N LEU A 97 20.26 -2.49 16.10
CA LEU A 97 19.66 -1.82 17.27
C LEU A 97 18.62 -0.80 16.83
N ILE A 98 18.90 0.03 15.82
CA ILE A 98 17.92 0.98 15.29
C ILE A 98 16.71 0.24 14.71
N TYR A 99 16.90 -0.90 14.04
CA TYR A 99 15.81 -1.64 13.40
C TYR A 99 14.90 -2.35 14.42
N TYR A 100 15.51 -2.99 15.41
CA TYR A 100 14.85 -3.87 16.39
C TYR A 100 15.34 -3.57 17.81
N PRO A 101 15.04 -2.37 18.35
CA PRO A 101 15.67 -1.90 19.57
C PRO A 101 15.31 -2.77 20.78
N GLU A 102 14.04 -3.17 20.92
CA GLU A 102 13.59 -4.01 22.03
C GLU A 102 14.31 -5.37 22.05
N GLU A 103 14.32 -6.07 20.92
CA GLU A 103 14.90 -7.42 20.85
C GLU A 103 16.44 -7.37 20.91
N LYS A 104 17.06 -6.38 20.27
CA LYS A 104 18.52 -6.25 20.29
C LYS A 104 19.02 -5.88 21.67
N LEU A 105 18.31 -5.04 22.43
CA LEU A 105 18.67 -4.71 23.82
C LEU A 105 18.64 -5.95 24.73
N GLN A 106 17.67 -6.85 24.55
CA GLN A 106 17.64 -8.12 25.31
C GLN A 106 18.90 -8.95 25.03
N LEU A 107 19.27 -9.12 23.76
CA LEU A 107 20.49 -9.86 23.39
C LEU A 107 21.77 -9.21 23.92
N VAL A 108 21.86 -7.87 23.89
CA VAL A 108 23.02 -7.15 24.40
C VAL A 108 23.17 -7.39 25.90
N LYS A 109 22.09 -7.34 26.68
CA LYS A 109 22.14 -7.58 28.13
C LYS A 109 22.59 -8.99 28.53
N GLU A 110 22.41 -9.97 27.65
CA GLU A 110 22.88 -11.33 27.86
C GLU A 110 24.39 -11.51 27.59
N GLN A 111 24.97 -10.61 26.79
CA GLN A 111 26.35 -10.73 26.28
C GLN A 111 27.30 -9.71 26.87
N GLU A 112 26.82 -8.50 27.15
CA GLU A 112 27.63 -7.36 27.55
C GLU A 112 27.90 -7.37 29.05
N SER A 113 29.16 -7.11 29.41
CA SER A 113 29.64 -7.18 30.79
C SER A 113 29.50 -5.85 31.52
N ASP A 114 29.70 -4.73 30.81
CA ASP A 114 29.53 -3.38 31.33
C ASP A 114 28.43 -2.64 30.56
N MET A 115 27.21 -2.79 31.05
CA MET A 115 26.04 -2.15 30.44
C MET A 115 26.08 -0.62 30.56
N ASP A 116 26.67 -0.06 31.63
CA ASP A 116 26.67 1.39 31.83
C ASP A 116 27.61 2.07 30.81
N ASP A 117 28.78 1.50 30.53
CA ASP A 117 29.67 1.95 29.44
C ASP A 117 29.01 1.77 28.06
N TRP A 118 28.40 0.60 27.83
CA TRP A 118 27.69 0.33 26.58
C TRP A 118 26.56 1.34 26.33
N TYR A 119 25.78 1.69 27.36
CA TYR A 119 24.74 2.71 27.25
C TYR A 119 25.33 4.08 26.92
N MET A 120 26.44 4.48 27.55
CA MET A 120 27.11 5.75 27.27
C MET A 120 27.51 5.86 25.80
N ILE A 121 28.14 4.83 25.25
CA ILE A 121 28.57 4.79 23.84
C ILE A 121 27.34 4.81 22.91
N THR A 122 26.39 3.93 23.16
CA THR A 122 25.22 3.72 22.30
C THR A 122 24.31 4.95 22.26
N LEU A 123 24.04 5.59 23.40
CA LEU A 123 23.22 6.80 23.47
C LEU A 123 23.83 7.92 22.63
N ASN A 124 25.15 8.13 22.74
CA ASN A 124 25.86 9.13 21.92
C ASN A 124 25.77 8.82 20.42
N GLN A 125 25.92 7.56 20.03
CA GLN A 125 25.81 7.14 18.62
C GLN A 125 24.39 7.37 18.08
N VAL A 126 23.37 6.92 18.81
CA VAL A 126 21.95 7.06 18.43
C VAL A 126 21.54 8.53 18.37
N VAL A 127 21.99 9.37 19.31
CA VAL A 127 21.76 10.83 19.28
C VAL A 127 22.32 11.45 18.01
N LYS A 128 23.56 11.12 17.62
CA LYS A 128 24.17 11.64 16.38
C LYS A 128 23.40 11.24 15.12
N VAL A 129 22.94 9.98 15.04
CA VAL A 129 22.09 9.53 13.92
C VAL A 129 20.78 10.34 13.91
N CYS A 130 20.15 10.50 15.07
CA CYS A 130 18.90 11.24 15.20
C CYS A 130 19.04 12.73 14.84
N GLN A 131 20.14 13.38 15.22
CA GLN A 131 20.48 14.75 14.81
C GLN A 131 20.59 14.87 13.29
N ASN A 132 21.26 13.92 12.63
CA ASN A 132 21.39 13.94 11.17
C ASN A 132 20.03 13.80 10.46
N VAL A 133 19.20 12.83 10.84
CA VAL A 133 17.89 12.61 10.19
C VAL A 133 16.91 13.73 10.49
N SER A 134 16.94 14.32 11.69
CA SER A 134 16.05 15.41 12.09
C SER A 134 16.38 16.75 11.43
N SER A 135 17.61 16.95 10.96
CA SER A 135 18.09 18.21 10.33
C SER A 135 17.27 18.70 9.12
N LYS A 136 16.50 17.81 8.46
CA LYS A 136 15.66 18.15 7.31
C LYS A 136 14.29 18.72 7.71
N TYR A 137 13.94 18.69 8.99
CA TYR A 137 12.59 19.00 9.46
C TYR A 137 12.59 20.18 10.42
N THR A 138 11.44 20.87 10.50
CA THR A 138 11.27 21.91 11.51
C THR A 138 11.25 21.33 12.92
N ARG A 139 11.64 22.14 13.91
CA ARG A 139 11.51 21.78 15.34
C ARG A 139 10.08 21.35 15.68
N SER A 140 9.08 22.02 15.12
CA SER A 140 7.67 21.67 15.34
C SER A 140 7.32 20.27 14.81
N LYS A 141 7.78 19.90 13.61
CA LYS A 141 7.54 18.57 13.03
C LYS A 141 8.23 17.46 13.83
N VAL A 142 9.47 17.69 14.24
CA VAL A 142 10.20 16.77 15.12
C VAL A 142 9.48 16.63 16.45
N ARG A 143 9.14 17.74 17.12
CA ARG A 143 8.44 17.74 18.42
C ARG A 143 7.12 16.97 18.39
N LYS A 144 6.32 17.10 17.33
CA LYS A 144 5.07 16.34 17.15
C LYS A 144 5.28 14.83 17.00
N SER A 145 6.50 14.42 16.66
CA SER A 145 6.90 13.02 16.48
C SER A 145 7.55 12.41 17.73
N LEU A 146 7.83 13.23 18.76
CA LEU A 146 8.49 12.78 19.98
C LEU A 146 7.53 12.05 20.92
N PRO A 147 8.00 11.01 21.63
CA PRO A 147 7.24 10.43 22.73
C PRO A 147 7.07 11.44 23.86
N LYS A 148 5.87 11.51 24.44
CA LYS A 148 5.51 12.50 25.48
C LYS A 148 6.47 12.45 26.68
N GLU A 149 6.85 11.25 27.11
CA GLU A 149 7.71 11.03 28.28
C GLU A 149 9.14 11.57 28.14
N PHE A 150 9.71 11.56 26.92
CA PHE A 150 11.10 11.98 26.68
C PHE A 150 11.20 13.25 25.81
N SER A 151 10.07 13.88 25.49
CA SER A 151 10.00 14.99 24.52
C SER A 151 10.96 16.13 24.85
N TYR A 152 11.02 16.55 26.12
CA TYR A 152 11.92 17.62 26.56
C TYR A 152 13.40 17.22 26.39
N ILE A 153 13.78 16.07 26.92
CA ILE A 153 15.17 15.58 26.92
C ILE A 153 15.68 15.37 25.49
N ILE A 154 14.87 14.78 24.62
CA ILE A 154 15.25 14.56 23.22
C ILE A 154 15.46 15.91 22.51
N GLN A 155 14.63 16.92 22.78
CA GLN A 155 14.82 18.26 22.18
C GLN A 155 16.15 18.88 22.59
N GLU A 156 16.53 18.79 23.86
CA GLU A 156 17.83 19.28 24.34
C GLU A 156 18.98 18.58 23.60
N LEU A 157 18.92 17.25 23.47
CA LEU A 157 19.95 16.48 22.78
C LEU A 157 20.01 16.74 21.27
N LEU A 158 18.89 17.08 20.62
CA LEU A 158 18.84 17.31 19.17
C LEU A 158 19.26 18.72 18.75
N HIS A 159 19.12 19.72 19.62
CA HIS A 159 19.27 21.12 19.24
C HIS A 159 20.47 21.83 19.87
N GLU A 160 21.09 21.24 20.88
CA GLU A 160 22.30 21.78 21.48
C GLU A 160 23.56 21.41 20.67
N SER A 161 24.38 22.42 20.39
CA SER A 161 25.63 22.24 19.64
C SER A 161 26.68 21.60 20.54
N SER A 162 27.18 20.43 20.16
CA SER A 162 28.31 19.79 20.83
C SER A 162 29.65 20.51 20.60
N VAL A 163 29.67 21.59 19.80
CA VAL A 163 30.88 22.39 19.50
C VAL A 163 31.22 23.33 20.66
N GLU A 164 30.24 23.69 21.50
CA GLU A 164 30.49 24.51 22.69
C GLU A 164 30.90 23.63 23.90
N PRO A 165 32.10 23.83 24.50
CA PRO A 165 32.59 23.00 25.60
C PRO A 165 31.64 22.93 26.81
N ASN A 166 30.99 24.05 27.14
CA ASN A 166 30.04 24.13 28.25
C ASN A 166 28.78 23.29 27.98
N LYS A 167 28.37 23.14 26.72
CA LYS A 167 27.21 22.35 26.31
C LYS A 167 27.53 20.87 26.20
N HIS A 168 28.80 20.52 25.94
CA HIS A 168 29.23 19.12 25.94
C HIS A 168 29.13 18.48 27.34
N ALA A 169 29.57 19.18 28.39
CA ALA A 169 29.41 18.72 29.76
C ALA A 169 27.92 18.55 30.14
N TYR A 170 27.08 19.49 29.70
CA TYR A 170 25.63 19.43 29.92
C TYR A 170 24.99 18.18 29.29
N ILE A 171 25.31 17.88 28.02
CA ILE A 171 24.82 16.68 27.33
C ILE A 171 25.30 15.41 28.05
N ASN A 172 26.56 15.36 28.48
CA ASN A 172 27.09 14.19 29.19
C ASN A 172 26.38 13.95 30.53
N VAL A 173 25.98 15.02 31.25
CA VAL A 173 25.18 14.91 32.48
C VAL A 173 23.77 14.38 32.19
N ILE A 174 23.14 14.80 31.08
CA ILE A 174 21.85 14.24 30.67
C ILE A 174 21.98 12.73 30.43
N VAL A 175 22.96 12.31 29.64
CA VAL A 175 23.18 10.89 29.31
C VAL A 175 23.48 10.08 30.58
N SER A 176 24.38 10.55 31.45
CA SER A 176 24.70 9.86 32.69
C SER A 176 23.52 9.78 33.66
N THR A 177 22.64 10.80 33.68
CA THR A 177 21.41 10.80 34.48
C THR A 177 20.39 9.80 33.95
N ILE A 178 20.25 9.65 32.63
CA ILE A 178 19.38 8.62 32.03
C ILE A 178 19.84 7.21 32.46
N ILE A 179 21.15 6.98 32.51
CA ILE A 179 21.74 5.70 32.90
C ILE A 179 21.58 5.46 34.41
N SER A 180 21.92 6.44 35.25
CA SER A 180 21.85 6.30 36.72
C SER A 180 20.40 6.14 37.21
N THR A 181 19.43 6.74 36.52
CA THR A 181 17.98 6.56 36.78
C THR A 181 17.41 5.27 36.17
N LYS A 182 18.23 4.44 35.53
CA LYS A 182 17.84 3.16 34.90
C LYS A 182 16.74 3.30 33.83
N ARG A 183 16.77 4.42 33.09
CA ARG A 183 15.83 4.72 31.98
C ARG A 183 16.46 4.55 30.59
N ALA A 184 17.70 4.08 30.50
CA ALA A 184 18.46 3.95 29.25
C ALA A 184 17.74 3.12 28.17
N ASP A 185 17.19 1.95 28.48
CA ASP A 185 16.48 1.11 27.50
C ASP A 185 15.32 1.84 26.84
N ALA A 186 14.41 2.39 27.66
CA ALA A 186 13.23 3.09 27.19
C ALA A 186 13.62 4.29 26.32
N PHE A 187 14.70 4.98 26.70
CA PHE A 187 15.23 6.11 25.95
C PHE A 187 15.82 5.68 24.59
N ILE A 188 16.61 4.61 24.54
CA ILE A 188 17.17 4.05 23.30
C ILE A 188 16.05 3.63 22.36
N ILE A 189 15.03 2.92 22.86
CA ILE A 189 13.86 2.50 22.07
C ILE A 189 13.14 3.72 21.49
N ALA A 190 12.88 4.74 22.32
CA ALA A 190 12.25 5.98 21.90
C ALA A 190 13.03 6.67 20.77
N MET A 191 14.36 6.76 20.91
CA MET A 191 15.22 7.37 19.90
C MET A 191 15.30 6.56 18.61
N CYS A 192 15.38 5.24 18.68
CA CYS A 192 15.40 4.37 17.50
C CYS A 192 14.09 4.47 16.72
N LYS A 193 12.93 4.44 17.40
CA LYS A 193 11.62 4.66 16.78
C LYS A 193 11.48 6.05 16.15
N LEU A 194 12.05 7.07 16.77
CA LEU A 194 12.11 8.41 16.20
C LEU A 194 12.97 8.46 14.93
N ILE A 195 14.13 7.81 14.92
CA ILE A 195 14.98 7.69 13.72
C ILE A 195 14.21 7.00 12.59
N GLN A 196 13.58 5.86 12.87
CA GLN A 196 12.75 5.14 11.88
C GLN A 196 11.69 6.07 11.27
N ARG A 197 10.92 6.74 12.13
CA ARG A 197 9.85 7.66 11.73
C ARG A 197 10.35 8.85 10.91
N LEU A 198 11.48 9.45 11.26
CA LEU A 198 12.02 10.62 10.55
C LEU A 198 12.74 10.24 9.25
N THR A 199 13.14 8.98 9.08
CA THR A 199 13.86 8.54 7.89
C THR A 199 12.93 8.42 6.68
N ILE A 200 11.69 7.97 6.88
CA ILE A 200 10.64 7.92 5.85
C ILE A 200 9.62 9.02 6.12
N ASP A 201 9.58 10.05 5.27
CA ASP A 201 8.67 11.18 5.44
C ASP A 201 7.25 10.87 4.96
N SER A 202 7.14 10.20 3.81
CA SER A 202 5.89 9.72 3.22
C SER A 202 6.06 8.30 2.71
N LEU A 203 5.04 7.48 2.91
CA LEU A 203 4.96 6.12 2.38
C LEU A 203 3.83 6.02 1.35
N HIS A 204 4.15 5.54 0.15
CA HIS A 204 3.19 5.30 -0.92
C HIS A 204 3.07 3.79 -1.11
N ILE A 205 1.87 3.24 -0.93
CA ILE A 205 1.58 1.84 -1.22
C ILE A 205 0.81 1.78 -2.53
N VAL A 206 1.47 1.31 -3.58
CA VAL A 206 0.87 1.19 -4.91
C VAL A 206 0.38 -0.25 -5.06
N GLY A 207 -0.86 -0.57 -4.74
CA GLY A 207 -1.42 -1.89 -4.95
C GLY A 207 -1.62 -2.75 -3.71
N ASP A 208 -1.66 -4.06 -3.96
CA ASP A 208 -2.30 -5.02 -3.08
C ASP A 208 -1.63 -5.20 -1.72
N ILE A 209 -2.38 -4.93 -0.65
CA ILE A 209 -2.03 -5.27 0.72
C ILE A 209 -2.48 -6.70 1.05
N TYR A 210 -3.60 -7.12 0.47
CA TYR A 210 -4.28 -8.37 0.81
C TYR A 210 -3.85 -9.57 -0.05
N ASP A 211 -4.19 -10.75 0.45
CA ASP A 211 -3.98 -12.09 -0.12
C ASP A 211 -2.52 -12.57 -0.26
N ARG A 212 -2.33 -13.87 -0.48
CA ARG A 212 -1.07 -14.61 -0.67
C ARG A 212 -0.12 -14.75 0.54
N GLY A 213 -0.10 -13.80 1.49
CA GLY A 213 0.70 -13.88 2.72
C GLY A 213 -0.15 -13.75 4.00
N PRO A 214 0.35 -14.20 5.17
CA PRO A 214 -0.47 -14.44 6.37
C PRO A 214 -0.91 -13.20 7.17
N GLY A 215 -0.27 -12.04 6.94
CA GLY A 215 -0.32 -10.91 7.87
C GLY A 215 -0.96 -9.63 7.34
N ALA A 216 -1.91 -9.71 6.40
CA ALA A 216 -2.56 -8.50 5.85
C ALA A 216 -3.21 -7.63 6.95
N HIS A 217 -3.81 -8.25 7.96
CA HIS A 217 -4.38 -7.56 9.12
C HIS A 217 -3.32 -6.85 9.98
N ILE A 218 -2.10 -7.39 10.08
CA ILE A 218 -0.97 -6.78 10.81
C ILE A 218 -0.40 -5.58 10.04
N ILE A 219 -0.32 -5.69 8.71
CA ILE A 219 0.07 -4.57 7.84
C ILE A 219 -0.93 -3.42 8.00
N MET A 220 -2.23 -3.72 7.96
CA MET A 220 -3.25 -2.70 8.16
C MET A 220 -3.24 -2.09 9.55
N ASP A 221 -2.98 -2.86 10.62
CA ASP A 221 -2.76 -2.31 11.97
C ASP A 221 -1.57 -1.34 11.98
N THR A 222 -0.50 -1.66 11.24
CA THR A 222 0.69 -0.80 11.10
C THR A 222 0.33 0.49 10.36
N LEU A 223 -0.34 0.38 9.21
CA LEU A 223 -0.74 1.53 8.37
C LEU A 223 -1.74 2.45 9.08
N CYS A 224 -2.75 1.90 9.75
CA CYS A 224 -3.74 2.71 10.50
C CYS A 224 -3.09 3.60 11.58
N ASN A 225 -1.90 3.23 12.07
CA ASN A 225 -1.16 3.97 13.08
C ASN A 225 0.10 4.66 12.52
N TYR A 226 0.29 4.63 11.19
CA TYR A 226 1.45 5.21 10.54
C TYR A 226 1.29 6.73 10.38
N HIS A 227 2.41 7.47 10.35
CA HIS A 227 2.38 8.92 10.48
C HIS A 227 1.98 9.67 9.21
N ASN A 228 2.30 9.13 8.03
CA ASN A 228 2.00 9.76 6.75
C ASN A 228 2.13 8.73 5.61
N PHE A 229 1.00 8.39 4.98
CA PHE A 229 0.98 7.45 3.86
C PHE A 229 -0.26 7.64 2.99
N ASP A 230 -0.20 7.09 1.78
CA ASP A 230 -1.34 6.91 0.89
C ASP A 230 -1.30 5.54 0.20
N ILE A 231 -2.43 5.15 -0.39
CA ILE A 231 -2.62 3.85 -1.03
C ILE A 231 -3.24 4.04 -2.42
N GLN A 232 -2.74 3.33 -3.43
CA GLN A 232 -3.47 3.15 -4.69
C GLN A 232 -4.02 1.74 -4.72
N TRP A 233 -5.34 1.60 -4.71
CA TRP A 233 -5.98 0.30 -4.49
C TRP A 233 -5.62 -0.70 -5.58
N GLY A 234 -5.21 -1.89 -5.17
CA GLY A 234 -5.06 -3.02 -6.07
C GLY A 234 -6.35 -3.81 -6.23
N ASN A 235 -6.33 -4.80 -7.12
CA ASN A 235 -7.51 -5.62 -7.40
C ASN A 235 -7.90 -6.52 -6.23
N HIS A 236 -6.93 -7.00 -5.44
CA HIS A 236 -7.21 -7.75 -4.22
C HIS A 236 -7.77 -6.83 -3.13
N ASP A 237 -7.26 -5.61 -3.00
CA ASP A 237 -7.82 -4.64 -2.05
C ASP A 237 -9.28 -4.34 -2.38
N ILE A 238 -9.59 -4.06 -3.66
CA ILE A 238 -10.95 -3.82 -4.15
C ILE A 238 -11.86 -5.03 -3.87
N LEU A 239 -11.35 -6.25 -4.03
CA LEU A 239 -12.10 -7.46 -3.71
C LEU A 239 -12.48 -7.52 -2.22
N TRP A 240 -11.53 -7.21 -1.32
CA TRP A 240 -11.77 -7.14 0.12
C TRP A 240 -12.70 -5.98 0.50
N MET A 241 -12.60 -4.84 -0.19
CA MET A 241 -13.53 -3.71 -0.03
C MET A 241 -14.96 -4.11 -0.41
N GLY A 242 -15.14 -4.86 -1.50
CA GLY A 242 -16.44 -5.41 -1.89
C GLY A 242 -16.99 -6.41 -0.88
N ALA A 243 -16.14 -7.29 -0.35
CA ALA A 243 -16.54 -8.23 0.69
C ALA A 243 -17.00 -7.50 1.96
N ALA A 244 -16.28 -6.46 2.38
CA ALA A 244 -16.67 -5.65 3.54
C ALA A 244 -17.92 -4.79 3.30
N ALA A 245 -18.22 -4.45 2.04
CA ALA A 245 -19.43 -3.74 1.64
C ALA A 245 -20.68 -4.63 1.60
N GLY A 246 -20.56 -5.95 1.77
CA GLY A 246 -21.69 -6.89 1.72
C GLY A 246 -21.80 -7.70 0.41
N ASN A 247 -20.88 -7.53 -0.54
CA ASN A 247 -20.97 -8.29 -1.80
C ASN A 247 -20.57 -9.76 -1.56
N THR A 248 -21.55 -10.66 -1.64
CA THR A 248 -21.40 -12.10 -1.39
C THR A 248 -20.46 -12.79 -2.40
N SER A 249 -20.44 -12.36 -3.66
CA SER A 249 -19.49 -12.88 -4.66
C SER A 249 -18.05 -12.49 -4.33
N CYS A 250 -17.83 -11.27 -3.83
CA CYS A 250 -16.53 -10.83 -3.34
C CYS A 250 -16.11 -11.64 -2.09
N MET A 251 -17.02 -11.86 -1.13
CA MET A 251 -16.75 -12.68 0.06
C MET A 251 -16.34 -14.10 -0.31
N ALA A 252 -17.09 -14.75 -1.20
CA ALA A 252 -16.76 -16.10 -1.67
C ALA A 252 -15.38 -16.15 -2.36
N ASN A 253 -15.05 -15.15 -3.18
CA ASN A 253 -13.73 -15.01 -3.79
C ASN A 253 -12.62 -14.80 -2.74
N VAL A 254 -12.82 -13.95 -1.73
CA VAL A 254 -11.86 -13.74 -0.63
C VAL A 254 -11.58 -15.07 0.09
N ILE A 255 -12.62 -15.78 0.50
CA ILE A 255 -12.47 -17.07 1.21
C ILE A 255 -11.76 -18.10 0.32
N ARG A 256 -12.17 -18.21 -0.95
CA ARG A 256 -11.52 -19.10 -1.93
C ARG A 256 -10.04 -18.80 -2.08
N MET A 257 -9.68 -17.51 -2.20
CA MET A 257 -8.30 -17.09 -2.39
C MET A 257 -7.46 -17.32 -1.14
N SER A 258 -8.00 -17.03 0.05
CA SER A 258 -7.36 -17.38 1.33
C SER A 258 -7.08 -18.89 1.43
N MET A 259 -8.03 -19.75 1.05
CA MET A 259 -7.82 -21.20 1.04
C MET A 259 -6.77 -21.64 0.02
N ARG A 260 -6.82 -21.07 -1.19
CA ARG A 260 -5.89 -21.41 -2.27
C ARG A 260 -4.43 -21.17 -1.89
N TYR A 261 -4.16 -20.13 -1.10
CA TYR A 261 -2.80 -19.75 -0.67
C TYR A 261 -2.50 -20.08 0.81
N GLY A 262 -3.40 -20.78 1.52
CA GLY A 262 -3.18 -21.15 2.92
C GLY A 262 -3.16 -19.94 3.89
N ASN A 263 -3.84 -18.85 3.55
CA ASN A 263 -3.94 -17.65 4.38
C ASN A 263 -5.29 -17.59 5.12
N LEU A 264 -5.60 -18.62 5.92
CA LEU A 264 -6.81 -18.65 6.75
C LEU A 264 -6.68 -17.78 8.00
N ALA A 265 -5.46 -17.63 8.53
CA ALA A 265 -5.19 -16.81 9.72
C ALA A 265 -5.65 -15.35 9.55
N THR A 266 -5.53 -14.77 8.34
CA THR A 266 -6.08 -13.42 8.10
C THR A 266 -7.59 -13.35 8.30
N LEU A 267 -8.33 -14.40 7.92
CA LEU A 267 -9.79 -14.45 8.08
C LEU A 267 -10.18 -14.72 9.53
N GLU A 268 -9.65 -15.79 10.12
CA GLU A 268 -10.05 -16.28 11.44
C GLU A 268 -9.45 -15.42 12.56
N ASP A 269 -8.13 -15.37 12.68
CA ASP A 269 -7.43 -14.65 13.75
C ASP A 269 -7.44 -13.13 13.50
N GLY A 270 -7.29 -12.73 12.23
CA GLY A 270 -7.15 -11.34 11.84
C GLY A 270 -8.45 -10.56 11.90
N TYR A 271 -9.54 -11.14 11.39
CA TYR A 271 -10.83 -10.46 11.24
C TYR A 271 -12.00 -11.13 11.98
N GLY A 272 -11.80 -12.28 12.61
CA GLY A 272 -12.85 -12.98 13.34
C GLY A 272 -13.93 -13.58 12.44
N ILE A 273 -13.61 -13.89 11.19
CA ILE A 273 -14.55 -14.50 10.24
C ILE A 273 -14.74 -15.96 10.62
N ASN A 274 -15.97 -16.34 10.98
CA ASN A 274 -16.28 -17.70 11.41
C ASN A 274 -16.43 -18.65 10.20
N LEU A 275 -15.44 -19.51 9.99
CA LEU A 275 -15.45 -20.52 8.92
C LEU A 275 -16.05 -21.86 9.35
N LEU A 276 -16.45 -22.04 10.61
CA LEU A 276 -17.05 -23.28 11.09
C LEU A 276 -18.30 -23.71 10.28
N PRO A 277 -19.24 -22.81 9.92
CA PRO A 277 -20.38 -23.19 9.08
C PRO A 277 -19.96 -23.77 7.72
N LEU A 278 -18.92 -23.20 7.10
CA LEU A 278 -18.38 -23.69 5.84
C LEU A 278 -17.68 -25.05 6.02
N ALA A 279 -16.98 -25.24 7.14
CA ALA A 279 -16.33 -26.51 7.46
C ALA A 279 -17.36 -27.63 7.63
N THR A 280 -18.43 -27.40 8.38
CA THR A 280 -19.52 -28.38 8.54
C THR A 280 -20.20 -28.68 7.22
N PHE A 281 -20.57 -27.65 6.45
CA PHE A 281 -21.18 -27.82 5.13
C PHE A 281 -20.30 -28.64 4.19
N ALA A 282 -18.99 -28.37 4.15
CA ALA A 282 -18.04 -29.09 3.31
C ALA A 282 -17.87 -30.55 3.75
N MET A 283 -17.86 -30.83 5.06
CA MET A 283 -17.81 -32.20 5.58
C MET A 283 -19.04 -33.01 5.20
N ASP A 284 -20.22 -32.38 5.17
CA ASP A 284 -21.47 -33.07 4.87
C ASP A 284 -21.67 -33.27 3.36
N MET A 285 -21.53 -32.21 2.56
CA MET A 285 -21.85 -32.24 1.13
C MET A 285 -20.73 -32.81 0.26
N TYR A 286 -19.47 -32.74 0.72
CA TYR A 286 -18.29 -33.20 -0.02
C TYR A 286 -17.55 -34.34 0.72
N ALA A 287 -18.23 -35.06 1.62
CA ALA A 287 -17.66 -36.09 2.51
C ALA A 287 -16.77 -37.11 1.76
N ASP A 288 -17.32 -37.67 0.69
CA ASP A 288 -16.72 -38.75 -0.10
C ASP A 288 -15.88 -38.22 -1.28
N ASP A 289 -15.79 -36.90 -1.43
CA ASP A 289 -15.08 -36.25 -2.53
C ASP A 289 -13.62 -35.97 -2.14
N PRO A 290 -12.63 -36.52 -2.87
CA PRO A 290 -11.23 -36.28 -2.57
C PRO A 290 -10.78 -34.84 -2.86
N CYS A 291 -11.52 -34.08 -3.69
CA CYS A 291 -11.32 -32.66 -3.99
C CYS A 291 -9.89 -32.28 -4.39
N THR A 292 -9.08 -33.20 -4.91
CA THR A 292 -7.61 -33.08 -5.01
C THR A 292 -7.13 -31.85 -5.78
N VAL A 293 -7.88 -31.42 -6.80
CA VAL A 293 -7.66 -30.19 -7.59
C VAL A 293 -7.61 -28.93 -6.73
N PHE A 294 -8.33 -28.92 -5.60
CA PHE A 294 -8.48 -27.79 -4.69
C PHE A 294 -7.46 -27.78 -3.55
N THR A 295 -6.45 -28.64 -3.60
CA THR A 295 -5.40 -28.66 -2.57
C THR A 295 -4.69 -27.30 -2.51
N PRO A 296 -4.55 -26.67 -1.32
CA PRO A 296 -3.85 -25.41 -1.16
C PRO A 296 -2.43 -25.45 -1.72
N LYS A 297 -1.94 -24.31 -2.22
CA LYS A 297 -0.54 -24.14 -2.60
C LYS A 297 0.33 -23.97 -1.33
N THR A 298 0.62 -25.07 -0.65
CA THR A 298 1.30 -25.08 0.66
C THR A 298 2.79 -24.74 0.64
N ASN A 299 3.44 -24.67 -0.54
CA ASN A 299 4.87 -24.34 -0.66
C ASN A 299 5.26 -22.97 -0.07
N PHE A 300 4.28 -22.12 0.26
CA PHE A 300 4.47 -20.76 0.74
C PHE A 300 3.84 -20.50 2.12
N ALA A 301 3.19 -21.51 2.71
CA ALA A 301 2.56 -21.38 4.03
C ALA A 301 3.60 -21.63 5.14
N ASP A 302 3.64 -20.76 6.15
CA ASP A 302 4.59 -20.89 7.28
C ASP A 302 4.26 -22.07 8.21
N ALA A 303 3.11 -22.73 8.02
CA ALA A 303 2.66 -23.89 8.80
C ALA A 303 2.43 -25.12 7.91
N ALA A 304 3.07 -26.24 8.27
CA ALA A 304 2.74 -27.54 7.71
C ALA A 304 1.39 -28.01 8.27
N TYR A 305 0.34 -27.98 7.44
CA TYR A 305 -0.95 -28.57 7.81
C TYR A 305 -0.80 -30.09 7.97
N ASN A 306 -1.39 -30.63 9.04
CA ASN A 306 -1.57 -32.08 9.12
C ASN A 306 -2.59 -32.54 8.06
N GLU A 307 -2.58 -33.84 7.74
CA GLU A 307 -3.41 -34.41 6.66
C GLU A 307 -4.92 -34.15 6.84
N LYS A 308 -5.43 -34.19 8.08
CA LYS A 308 -6.84 -33.96 8.37
C LYS A 308 -7.24 -32.52 8.09
N THR A 309 -6.44 -31.57 8.57
CA THR A 309 -6.65 -30.14 8.31
C THR A 309 -6.54 -29.84 6.82
N LEU A 310 -5.54 -30.42 6.13
CA LEU A 310 -5.39 -30.24 4.69
C LEU A 310 -6.62 -30.74 3.93
N ARG A 311 -7.13 -31.94 4.25
CA ARG A 311 -8.35 -32.49 3.64
C ARG A 311 -9.54 -31.55 3.83
N LEU A 312 -9.76 -31.05 5.03
CA LEU A 312 -10.86 -30.15 5.32
C LEU A 312 -10.76 -28.84 4.52
N ILE A 313 -9.57 -28.22 4.47
CA ILE A 313 -9.35 -26.99 3.70
C ILE A 313 -9.62 -27.24 2.21
N THR A 314 -9.18 -28.38 1.67
CA THR A 314 -9.43 -28.77 0.28
C THR A 314 -10.94 -28.91 -0.02
N GLN A 315 -11.70 -29.56 0.87
CA GLN A 315 -13.16 -29.69 0.72
C GLN A 315 -13.86 -28.33 0.80
N MET A 316 -13.51 -27.51 1.79
CA MET A 316 -14.05 -26.15 1.94
C MET A 316 -13.73 -25.28 0.71
N HIS A 317 -12.53 -25.42 0.15
CA HIS A 317 -12.10 -24.67 -1.04
C HIS A 317 -12.93 -25.03 -2.27
N LYS A 318 -13.24 -26.32 -2.47
CA LYS A 318 -14.15 -26.74 -3.54
C LYS A 318 -15.57 -26.20 -3.30
N ALA A 319 -16.10 -26.39 -2.09
CA ALA A 319 -17.44 -25.95 -1.73
C ALA A 319 -17.63 -24.44 -1.98
N ILE A 320 -16.71 -23.61 -1.50
CA ILE A 320 -16.81 -22.15 -1.70
C ILE A 320 -16.58 -21.74 -3.17
N ALA A 321 -15.78 -22.49 -3.94
CA ALA A 321 -15.61 -22.23 -5.37
C ALA A 321 -16.89 -22.48 -6.16
N ILE A 322 -17.66 -23.54 -5.85
CA ILE A 322 -18.96 -23.79 -6.47
C ILE A 322 -19.96 -22.68 -6.11
N ILE A 323 -20.05 -22.32 -4.82
CA ILE A 323 -20.90 -21.20 -4.36
C ILE A 323 -20.51 -19.90 -5.06
N GLN A 324 -19.22 -19.62 -5.21
CA GLN A 324 -18.74 -18.46 -5.95
C GLN A 324 -19.31 -18.42 -7.37
N PHE A 325 -19.18 -19.49 -8.16
CA PHE A 325 -19.67 -19.48 -9.55
C PHE A 325 -21.19 -19.26 -9.65
N LYS A 326 -21.95 -19.75 -8.67
CA LYS A 326 -23.40 -19.50 -8.57
C LYS A 326 -23.70 -18.03 -8.28
N LEU A 327 -23.05 -17.46 -7.26
CA LEU A 327 -23.20 -16.04 -6.90
C LEU A 327 -22.76 -15.09 -8.04
N GLU A 328 -21.68 -15.42 -8.75
CA GLU A 328 -21.22 -14.66 -9.91
C GLU A 328 -22.25 -14.67 -11.04
N ALA A 329 -22.89 -15.81 -11.30
CA ALA A 329 -23.97 -15.91 -12.29
C ALA A 329 -25.19 -15.05 -11.93
N GLU A 330 -25.52 -14.92 -10.64
CA GLU A 330 -26.58 -13.99 -10.21
C GLU A 330 -26.22 -12.53 -10.54
N ILE A 331 -24.95 -12.13 -10.44
CA ILE A 331 -24.51 -10.78 -10.83
C ILE A 331 -24.64 -10.59 -12.34
N ILE A 332 -24.16 -11.58 -13.10
CA ILE A 332 -24.20 -11.57 -14.56
C ILE A 332 -25.64 -11.43 -15.06
N ASN A 333 -26.57 -12.21 -14.49
CA ASN A 333 -27.98 -12.17 -14.87
C ASN A 333 -28.64 -10.81 -14.57
N ARG A 334 -28.31 -10.18 -13.43
CA ARG A 334 -28.89 -8.88 -13.05
C ARG A 334 -28.20 -7.68 -13.70
N ARG A 335 -26.96 -7.84 -14.21
CA ARG A 335 -26.15 -6.81 -14.90
C ARG A 335 -25.70 -7.27 -16.29
N PRO A 336 -26.62 -7.53 -17.24
CA PRO A 336 -26.25 -7.91 -18.61
C PRO A 336 -25.36 -6.86 -19.30
N GLU A 337 -25.43 -5.59 -18.89
CA GLU A 337 -24.59 -4.51 -19.39
C GLU A 337 -23.08 -4.68 -19.10
N PHE A 338 -22.69 -5.58 -18.20
CA PHE A 338 -21.28 -5.91 -17.94
C PHE A 338 -20.69 -6.83 -19.02
N GLY A 339 -21.50 -7.45 -19.88
CA GLY A 339 -21.02 -8.28 -20.98
C GLY A 339 -20.33 -9.58 -20.53
N MET A 340 -20.71 -10.10 -19.37
CA MET A 340 -20.04 -11.23 -18.70
C MET A 340 -20.75 -12.59 -18.93
N GLU A 341 -21.75 -12.67 -19.81
CA GLU A 341 -22.54 -13.90 -20.04
C GLU A 341 -21.68 -15.11 -20.44
N ASN A 342 -20.59 -14.87 -21.17
CA ASN A 342 -19.64 -15.91 -21.57
C ASN A 342 -18.93 -16.59 -20.38
N ARG A 343 -19.04 -16.04 -19.16
CA ARG A 343 -18.45 -16.57 -17.93
C ARG A 343 -19.40 -17.47 -17.12
N LYS A 344 -20.64 -17.62 -17.55
CA LYS A 344 -21.51 -18.71 -17.08
C LYS A 344 -21.06 -20.03 -17.71
N LEU A 345 -20.18 -20.74 -16.99
CA LEU A 345 -19.52 -21.95 -17.50
C LEU A 345 -20.10 -23.27 -16.98
N LEU A 346 -20.77 -23.29 -15.82
CA LEU A 346 -21.41 -24.51 -15.30
C LEU A 346 -22.44 -25.12 -16.27
N GLU A 347 -23.18 -24.30 -17.01
CA GLU A 347 -24.16 -24.78 -18.03
C GLU A 347 -23.51 -25.47 -19.25
N LYS A 348 -22.20 -25.35 -19.39
CA LYS A 348 -21.43 -25.94 -20.50
C LYS A 348 -20.83 -27.31 -20.12
N ILE A 349 -21.12 -27.79 -18.91
CA ILE A 349 -20.73 -29.11 -18.45
C ILE A 349 -21.80 -30.12 -18.91
N ASP A 350 -21.36 -31.16 -19.58
CA ASP A 350 -22.16 -32.37 -19.76
C ASP A 350 -21.95 -33.25 -18.52
N PHE A 351 -22.88 -33.14 -17.56
CA PHE A 351 -22.78 -33.83 -16.27
C PHE A 351 -22.91 -35.35 -16.39
N GLU A 352 -23.56 -35.87 -17.44
CA GLU A 352 -23.69 -37.30 -17.65
C GLU A 352 -22.39 -37.91 -18.19
N ARG A 353 -21.76 -37.23 -19.15
CA ARG A 353 -20.50 -37.68 -19.76
C ARG A 353 -19.26 -37.26 -18.97
N GLY A 354 -19.39 -36.30 -18.04
CA GLY A 354 -18.27 -35.76 -17.27
C GLY A 354 -17.28 -34.95 -18.13
N ILE A 355 -17.78 -34.24 -19.14
CA ILE A 355 -16.97 -33.45 -20.06
C ILE A 355 -17.44 -31.99 -20.11
N PHE A 356 -16.55 -31.10 -20.52
CA PHE A 356 -16.88 -29.70 -20.75
C PHE A 356 -16.96 -29.41 -22.26
N VAL A 357 -18.09 -28.85 -22.71
CA VAL A 357 -18.34 -28.55 -24.13
C VAL A 357 -18.29 -27.04 -24.33
N TYR A 358 -17.24 -26.57 -24.99
CA TYR A 358 -17.02 -25.13 -25.17
C TYR A 358 -16.59 -24.84 -26.60
N GLU A 359 -17.26 -23.89 -27.25
CA GLU A 359 -17.00 -23.49 -28.66
C GLU A 359 -17.01 -24.68 -29.64
N GLY A 360 -17.88 -25.68 -29.39
CA GLY A 360 -18.01 -26.87 -30.24
C GLY A 360 -16.90 -27.92 -30.06
N LYS A 361 -16.01 -27.75 -29.08
CA LYS A 361 -14.98 -28.72 -28.71
C LYS A 361 -15.27 -29.34 -27.35
N GLU A 362 -14.98 -30.63 -27.22
CA GLU A 362 -15.08 -31.39 -25.98
C GLU A 362 -13.73 -31.35 -25.24
N TYR A 363 -13.79 -31.14 -23.93
CA TYR A 363 -12.62 -31.08 -23.04
C TYR A 363 -12.79 -32.03 -21.86
N GLU A 364 -11.73 -32.76 -21.56
CA GLU A 364 -11.64 -33.61 -20.37
C GLU A 364 -11.61 -32.75 -19.10
N MET A 365 -12.42 -33.15 -18.12
CA MET A 365 -12.49 -32.50 -16.82
C MET A 365 -11.57 -33.16 -15.81
N LEU A 366 -10.87 -32.35 -15.01
CA LEU A 366 -10.00 -32.78 -13.91
C LEU A 366 -10.79 -33.21 -12.66
N ASP A 367 -12.02 -32.73 -12.54
CA ASP A 367 -12.94 -33.03 -11.46
C ASP A 367 -14.36 -33.01 -12.02
N THR A 368 -15.13 -34.06 -11.75
CA THR A 368 -16.50 -34.27 -12.25
C THR A 368 -17.54 -34.38 -11.15
N SER A 369 -17.17 -34.12 -9.88
CA SER A 369 -18.04 -34.26 -8.73
C SER A 369 -18.64 -32.91 -8.34
N PHE A 370 -19.96 -32.78 -8.45
CA PHE A 370 -20.70 -31.55 -8.18
C PHE A 370 -21.94 -31.81 -7.30
N PRO A 371 -21.76 -32.23 -6.03
CA PRO A 371 -22.86 -32.72 -5.19
C PRO A 371 -23.96 -31.69 -4.93
N THR A 372 -23.67 -30.39 -5.06
CA THR A 372 -24.61 -29.30 -4.80
C THR A 372 -25.14 -28.63 -6.08
N VAL A 373 -24.78 -29.12 -7.28
CA VAL A 373 -25.21 -28.53 -8.56
C VAL A 373 -26.34 -29.36 -9.16
N ASP A 374 -27.48 -28.72 -9.44
CA ASP A 374 -28.57 -29.31 -10.20
C ASP A 374 -28.30 -29.13 -11.71
N PRO A 375 -28.11 -30.20 -12.51
CA PRO A 375 -27.81 -30.07 -13.94
C PRO A 375 -28.86 -29.27 -14.74
N LYS A 376 -30.11 -29.18 -14.26
CA LYS A 376 -31.18 -28.42 -14.92
C LYS A 376 -31.17 -26.94 -14.58
N ASP A 377 -30.59 -26.58 -13.43
CA ASP A 377 -30.48 -25.21 -12.96
C ASP A 377 -29.14 -25.04 -12.21
N PRO A 378 -28.01 -25.04 -12.95
CA PRO A 378 -26.69 -25.21 -12.36
C PRO A 378 -26.24 -24.02 -11.50
N TYR A 379 -26.94 -22.88 -11.60
CA TYR A 379 -26.61 -21.65 -10.87
C TYR A 379 -27.46 -21.44 -9.62
N ARG A 380 -28.48 -22.26 -9.39
CA ARG A 380 -29.31 -22.14 -8.18
C ARG A 380 -28.54 -22.54 -6.94
N LEU A 381 -28.52 -21.66 -5.95
CA LEU A 381 -28.04 -22.00 -4.60
C LEU A 381 -29.03 -22.97 -3.93
N SER A 382 -28.50 -24.04 -3.33
CA SER A 382 -29.30 -24.90 -2.44
C SER A 382 -29.70 -24.12 -1.17
N GLU A 383 -30.67 -24.63 -0.41
CA GLU A 383 -31.09 -23.95 0.83
C GLU A 383 -29.94 -23.91 1.85
N GLU A 384 -29.13 -24.97 1.92
CA GLU A 384 -27.95 -25.04 2.77
C GLU A 384 -26.85 -24.06 2.30
N GLU A 385 -26.66 -23.88 0.99
CA GLU A 385 -25.75 -22.88 0.44
C GLU A 385 -26.22 -21.45 0.77
N LYS A 386 -27.52 -21.16 0.69
CA LYS A 386 -28.08 -19.85 1.05
C LYS A 386 -27.86 -19.54 2.53
N GLU A 387 -28.17 -20.48 3.42
CA GLU A 387 -27.97 -20.31 4.86
C GLU A 387 -26.49 -20.08 5.19
N LEU A 388 -25.60 -20.81 4.51
CA LEU A 388 -24.16 -20.63 4.66
C LEU A 388 -23.72 -19.23 4.20
N VAL A 389 -24.16 -18.78 3.03
CA VAL A 389 -23.82 -17.45 2.50
C VAL A 389 -24.32 -16.35 3.44
N GLU A 390 -25.50 -16.49 4.03
CA GLU A 390 -26.03 -15.53 5.02
C GLU A 390 -25.17 -15.47 6.30
N LYS A 391 -24.74 -16.63 6.83
CA LYS A 391 -23.83 -16.69 7.99
C LYS A 391 -22.46 -16.05 7.69
N LEU A 392 -21.92 -16.30 6.50
CA LEU A 392 -20.68 -15.68 6.05
C LEU A 392 -20.84 -14.17 5.87
N HIS A 393 -21.93 -13.73 5.23
CA HIS A 393 -22.27 -12.32 5.07
C HIS A 393 -22.29 -11.60 6.42
N ASN A 394 -23.02 -12.16 7.40
CA ASN A 394 -23.07 -11.63 8.75
C ASN A 394 -21.69 -11.57 9.43
N SER A 395 -20.81 -12.53 9.17
CA SER A 395 -19.44 -12.52 9.73
C SER A 395 -18.59 -11.39 9.16
N PHE A 396 -18.65 -11.14 7.85
CA PHE A 396 -17.90 -10.07 7.19
C PHE A 396 -18.44 -8.69 7.57
N VAL A 397 -19.76 -8.50 7.44
CA VAL A 397 -20.41 -7.20 7.67
C VAL A 397 -20.40 -6.82 9.15
N ASN A 398 -20.18 -7.73 10.09
CA ASN A 398 -20.08 -7.39 11.52
C ASN A 398 -18.65 -7.36 12.07
N SER A 399 -17.63 -7.63 11.25
CA SER A 399 -16.23 -7.55 11.71
C SER A 399 -15.80 -6.11 11.97
N GLU A 400 -15.68 -5.72 13.24
CA GLU A 400 -15.27 -4.36 13.65
C GLU A 400 -13.87 -4.01 13.14
N LYS A 401 -12.93 -4.97 13.23
CA LYS A 401 -11.55 -4.77 12.79
C LYS A 401 -11.47 -4.62 11.27
N LEU A 402 -12.22 -5.42 10.51
CA LEU A 402 -12.30 -5.27 9.06
C LEU A 402 -12.87 -3.89 8.69
N LYS A 403 -13.98 -3.46 9.32
CA LYS A 403 -14.56 -2.12 9.11
C LYS A 403 -13.55 -1.01 9.38
N LYS A 404 -12.79 -1.11 10.47
CA LYS A 404 -11.73 -0.13 10.80
C LYS A 404 -10.68 -0.06 9.70
N HIS A 405 -10.21 -1.21 9.21
CA HIS A 405 -9.20 -1.29 8.15
C HIS A 405 -9.74 -0.77 6.82
N MET A 406 -10.97 -1.12 6.44
CA MET A 406 -11.59 -0.61 5.21
C MET A 406 -11.76 0.90 5.26
N ARG A 407 -12.21 1.48 6.38
CA ARG A 407 -12.26 2.94 6.56
C ARG A 407 -10.89 3.58 6.34
N CYS A 408 -9.82 2.92 6.79
CA CYS A 408 -8.45 3.38 6.55
C CYS A 408 -8.12 3.38 5.04
N LEU A 409 -8.41 2.28 4.31
CA LEU A 409 -8.22 2.20 2.86
C LEU A 409 -9.01 3.28 2.10
N PHE A 410 -10.25 3.55 2.50
CA PHE A 410 -11.06 4.61 1.90
C PHE A 410 -10.55 6.01 2.24
N THR A 411 -10.00 6.21 3.44
CA THR A 411 -9.53 7.54 3.88
C THR A 411 -8.22 7.93 3.20
N TYR A 412 -7.29 6.99 3.09
CA TYR A 412 -5.93 7.25 2.59
C TYR A 412 -5.69 6.71 1.18
N GLY A 413 -6.67 6.04 0.58
CA GLY A 413 -6.51 5.44 -0.74
C GLY A 413 -7.46 5.97 -1.80
N GLY A 414 -7.11 5.64 -3.04
CA GLY A 414 -7.88 5.93 -4.25
C GLY A 414 -7.41 5.12 -5.45
N MET A 415 -8.01 5.33 -6.61
CA MET A 415 -7.62 4.62 -7.84
C MET A 415 -6.27 5.06 -8.41
N TYR A 416 -5.86 6.31 -8.15
CA TYR A 416 -4.58 6.87 -8.54
C TYR A 416 -4.20 8.05 -7.63
N LEU A 417 -2.93 8.47 -7.68
CA LEU A 417 -2.46 9.70 -7.07
C LEU A 417 -1.46 10.41 -7.98
N VAL A 418 -1.52 11.74 -8.02
CA VAL A 418 -0.45 12.57 -8.59
C VAL A 418 0.29 13.22 -7.44
N CYS A 419 1.59 12.96 -7.33
CA CYS A 419 2.44 13.53 -6.28
C CYS A 419 3.87 13.77 -6.77
N ASN A 420 4.36 15.00 -6.60
CA ASN A 420 5.74 15.40 -6.88
C ASN A 420 6.21 15.04 -8.29
N SER A 421 5.33 15.30 -9.27
CA SER A 421 5.51 14.97 -10.70
C SER A 421 5.47 13.48 -11.05
N ASN A 422 4.99 12.64 -10.13
CA ASN A 422 4.75 11.22 -10.38
C ASN A 422 3.26 10.92 -10.44
N LEU A 423 2.87 10.02 -11.35
CA LEU A 423 1.54 9.41 -11.41
C LEU A 423 1.63 7.99 -10.84
N LEU A 424 0.84 7.70 -9.82
CA LEU A 424 0.80 6.41 -9.15
C LEU A 424 -0.52 5.73 -9.48
N TYR A 425 -0.48 4.50 -9.99
CA TYR A 425 -1.64 3.59 -10.11
C TYR A 425 -1.16 2.13 -10.18
N HIS A 426 -1.99 1.18 -9.71
CA HIS A 426 -1.54 -0.22 -9.53
C HIS A 426 -1.47 -1.05 -10.81
N ALA A 427 -2.54 -1.12 -11.61
CA ALA A 427 -2.64 -2.06 -12.72
C ALA A 427 -2.55 -1.38 -14.09
N SER A 428 -3.65 -0.82 -14.60
CA SER A 428 -3.69 -0.27 -15.96
C SER A 428 -4.58 0.97 -16.10
N VAL A 429 -4.36 1.68 -17.20
CA VAL A 429 -5.35 2.61 -17.76
C VAL A 429 -5.89 1.96 -19.05
N PRO A 430 -7.17 1.58 -19.12
CA PRO A 430 -7.72 0.85 -20.27
C PRO A 430 -7.50 1.55 -21.60
N MET A 431 -6.97 0.80 -22.57
CA MET A 431 -6.57 1.30 -23.90
C MET A 431 -7.08 0.40 -25.03
N ASN A 432 -7.18 0.99 -26.22
CA ASN A 432 -7.34 0.27 -27.48
C ASN A 432 -5.95 -0.05 -28.08
N GLU A 433 -5.91 -0.94 -29.07
CA GLU A 433 -4.66 -1.34 -29.75
C GLU A 433 -3.97 -0.19 -30.48
N ASP A 434 -4.71 0.86 -30.87
CA ASP A 434 -4.19 2.08 -31.50
C ASP A 434 -3.60 3.10 -30.49
N GLY A 435 -3.57 2.76 -29.20
CA GLY A 435 -3.09 3.64 -28.13
C GLY A 435 -4.07 4.74 -27.71
N SER A 436 -5.30 4.75 -28.23
CA SER A 436 -6.37 5.61 -27.69
C SER A 436 -6.93 5.06 -26.38
N PHE A 437 -7.40 5.94 -25.49
CA PHE A 437 -8.05 5.50 -24.25
C PHE A 437 -9.37 4.81 -24.55
N LYS A 438 -9.57 3.63 -23.96
CA LYS A 438 -10.77 2.83 -24.17
C LYS A 438 -11.98 3.51 -23.55
N GLN A 439 -13.08 3.58 -24.30
CA GLN A 439 -14.36 4.08 -23.80
C GLN A 439 -15.14 2.96 -23.13
N VAL A 440 -15.32 3.07 -21.82
CA VAL A 440 -16.08 2.11 -21.00
C VAL A 440 -17.45 2.71 -20.69
N LYS A 441 -18.52 1.93 -20.88
CA LYS A 441 -19.89 2.37 -20.63
C LYS A 441 -20.31 1.99 -19.21
N ILE A 442 -20.63 2.97 -18.38
CA ILE A 442 -21.12 2.79 -17.01
C ILE A 442 -22.46 3.52 -16.88
N ARG A 443 -23.54 2.80 -16.55
CA ARG A 443 -24.92 3.31 -16.46
C ARG A 443 -25.31 4.23 -17.63
N GLY A 444 -25.03 3.80 -18.86
CA GLY A 444 -25.40 4.54 -20.07
C GLY A 444 -24.42 5.64 -20.50
N LYS A 445 -23.50 6.07 -19.64
CA LYS A 445 -22.50 7.11 -19.95
C LYS A 445 -21.14 6.48 -20.26
N LYS A 446 -20.40 7.09 -21.18
CA LYS A 446 -19.06 6.63 -21.57
C LYS A 446 -17.99 7.41 -20.81
N TYR A 447 -17.01 6.69 -20.27
CA TYR A 447 -15.86 7.23 -19.56
C TYR A 447 -14.58 6.64 -20.15
N SER A 448 -13.48 7.38 -20.10
CA SER A 448 -12.16 6.96 -20.57
C SER A 448 -11.07 7.73 -19.82
N GLY A 449 -9.83 7.21 -19.84
CA GLY A 449 -8.68 7.89 -19.24
C GLY A 449 -8.91 8.24 -17.77
N LYS A 450 -8.52 9.46 -17.38
CA LYS A 450 -8.66 9.95 -16.00
C LYS A 450 -10.11 9.94 -15.53
N LYS A 451 -11.05 10.32 -16.39
CA LYS A 451 -12.49 10.37 -16.05
C LYS A 451 -13.07 8.99 -15.71
N LEU A 452 -12.52 7.92 -16.29
CA LEU A 452 -12.90 6.55 -15.94
C LEU A 452 -12.45 6.22 -14.52
N LEU A 453 -11.18 6.46 -14.18
CA LEU A 453 -10.67 6.20 -12.84
C LEU A 453 -11.38 7.06 -11.79
N ASP A 454 -11.66 8.34 -12.08
CA ASP A 454 -12.44 9.22 -11.20
C ASP A 454 -13.85 8.65 -10.94
N LYS A 455 -14.52 8.10 -11.98
CA LYS A 455 -15.86 7.51 -11.81
C LYS A 455 -15.81 6.18 -11.05
N ILE A 456 -14.77 5.39 -11.26
CA ILE A 456 -14.58 4.12 -10.55
C ILE A 456 -14.32 4.37 -9.07
N ASP A 457 -13.45 5.34 -8.74
CA ASP A 457 -13.19 5.74 -7.35
C ASP A 457 -14.49 6.13 -6.64
N GLN A 458 -15.34 6.93 -7.31
CA GLN A 458 -16.67 7.28 -6.81
C GLN A 458 -17.54 6.03 -6.56
N LEU A 459 -17.63 5.11 -7.52
CA LEU A 459 -18.45 3.89 -7.36
C LEU A 459 -17.95 3.01 -6.22
N VAL A 460 -16.64 2.82 -6.09
CA VAL A 460 -16.06 2.01 -5.02
C VAL A 460 -16.41 2.60 -3.64
N ARG A 461 -16.44 3.93 -3.51
CA ARG A 461 -16.91 4.60 -2.28
C ARG A 461 -18.43 4.48 -2.07
N CYS A 462 -19.23 4.64 -3.12
CA CYS A 462 -20.69 4.50 -3.05
C CYS A 462 -21.10 3.11 -2.55
N ALA A 463 -20.43 2.06 -3.00
CA ALA A 463 -20.71 0.69 -2.56
C ALA A 463 -20.61 0.50 -1.03
N TYR A 464 -19.76 1.28 -0.35
CA TYR A 464 -19.52 1.14 1.08
C TYR A 464 -20.29 2.13 1.95
N TYR A 465 -20.47 3.37 1.50
CA TYR A 465 -21.02 4.46 2.32
C TYR A 465 -22.51 4.76 2.12
N GLU A 466 -23.09 4.39 0.97
CA GLU A 466 -24.52 4.65 0.71
C GLU A 466 -25.43 3.73 1.56
N GLU A 467 -26.70 4.12 1.68
CA GLU A 467 -27.72 3.35 2.40
C GLU A 467 -28.06 2.03 1.67
N GLU A 468 -28.45 0.99 2.42
CA GLU A 468 -28.67 -0.36 1.87
C GLU A 468 -29.78 -0.44 0.82
N ASP A 469 -30.79 0.43 0.89
CA ASP A 469 -31.95 0.43 -0.01
C ASP A 469 -31.75 1.26 -1.30
N ASP A 470 -30.53 1.75 -1.58
CA ASP A 470 -30.23 2.52 -2.79
C ASP A 470 -29.85 1.60 -3.97
N ASP A 471 -30.57 1.70 -5.10
CA ASP A 471 -30.22 1.04 -6.37
C ASP A 471 -28.79 1.40 -6.83
N GLU A 472 -28.34 2.62 -6.54
CA GLU A 472 -26.98 3.06 -6.83
C GLU A 472 -25.94 2.28 -6.02
N LYS A 473 -26.24 1.94 -4.76
CA LYS A 473 -25.36 1.10 -3.93
C LYS A 473 -25.28 -0.31 -4.49
N LEU A 474 -26.42 -0.93 -4.80
CA LEU A 474 -26.42 -2.29 -5.36
C LEU A 474 -25.64 -2.36 -6.68
N PHE A 475 -25.84 -1.38 -7.57
CA PHE A 475 -25.05 -1.28 -8.79
C PHE A 475 -23.55 -1.13 -8.49
N ALA A 476 -23.19 -0.24 -7.56
CA ALA A 476 -21.80 -0.01 -7.19
C ALA A 476 -21.14 -1.26 -6.58
N MET A 477 -21.86 -2.01 -5.74
CA MET A 477 -21.39 -3.28 -5.17
C MET A 477 -21.14 -4.32 -6.26
N ASP A 478 -22.06 -4.46 -7.22
CA ASP A 478 -21.88 -5.35 -8.37
C ASP A 478 -20.70 -4.92 -9.24
N TYR A 479 -20.52 -3.61 -9.41
CA TYR A 479 -19.43 -3.05 -10.17
C TYR A 479 -18.07 -3.28 -9.49
N ILE A 480 -17.99 -3.33 -8.15
CA ILE A 480 -16.77 -3.74 -7.44
C ILE A 480 -16.37 -5.18 -7.81
N TRP A 481 -17.34 -6.11 -7.87
CA TRP A 481 -17.05 -7.46 -8.36
C TRP A 481 -16.60 -7.44 -9.83
N TYR A 482 -17.20 -6.58 -10.67
CA TYR A 482 -16.73 -6.40 -12.04
C TYR A 482 -15.29 -5.88 -12.09
N LEU A 483 -14.86 -5.01 -11.17
CA LEU A 483 -13.47 -4.53 -11.13
C LEU A 483 -12.47 -5.67 -10.89
N TRP A 484 -12.88 -6.74 -10.21
CA TRP A 484 -12.03 -7.90 -9.95
C TRP A 484 -11.78 -8.78 -11.19
N CYS A 485 -12.77 -8.91 -12.09
CA CYS A 485 -12.74 -9.95 -13.13
C CYS A 485 -13.21 -9.52 -14.53
N GLY A 486 -13.73 -8.30 -14.66
CA GLY A 486 -14.28 -7.75 -15.87
C GLY A 486 -13.19 -7.30 -16.86
N PRO A 487 -13.37 -7.52 -18.17
CA PRO A 487 -12.32 -7.30 -19.15
C PRO A 487 -11.93 -5.83 -19.34
N ASP A 488 -12.84 -4.91 -19.07
CA ASP A 488 -12.57 -3.46 -19.16
C ASP A 488 -12.22 -2.84 -17.79
N SER A 489 -12.01 -3.67 -16.76
CA SER A 489 -11.59 -3.16 -15.46
C SER A 489 -10.14 -2.70 -15.49
N PRO A 490 -9.83 -1.46 -15.05
CA PRO A 490 -8.44 -1.00 -14.91
C PRO A 490 -7.62 -1.85 -13.95
N SER A 491 -8.27 -2.49 -12.96
CA SER A 491 -7.64 -3.32 -11.93
C SER A 491 -7.37 -4.76 -12.41
N PHE A 492 -7.92 -5.17 -13.56
CA PHE A 492 -7.75 -6.52 -14.10
C PHE A 492 -7.14 -6.52 -15.51
N ASP A 493 -7.78 -5.83 -16.45
CA ASP A 493 -7.37 -5.62 -17.85
C ASP A 493 -6.87 -6.89 -18.55
N LYS A 494 -7.71 -7.94 -18.51
CA LYS A 494 -7.53 -9.19 -19.25
C LYS A 494 -8.87 -9.66 -19.83
N ASP A 495 -8.82 -10.43 -20.91
CA ASP A 495 -10.02 -10.89 -21.62
C ASP A 495 -10.99 -11.72 -20.78
N LYS A 496 -10.49 -12.50 -19.81
CA LYS A 496 -11.29 -13.29 -18.88
C LYS A 496 -10.52 -13.66 -17.61
N MET A 497 -11.26 -13.93 -16.54
CA MET A 497 -10.76 -14.60 -15.34
C MET A 497 -10.87 -16.13 -15.51
N ALA A 498 -9.74 -16.83 -15.75
CA ALA A 498 -9.73 -18.25 -16.10
C ALA A 498 -9.79 -19.20 -14.87
N THR A 499 -10.52 -18.79 -13.82
CA THR A 499 -10.59 -19.53 -12.54
C THR A 499 -11.19 -20.92 -12.71
N PHE A 500 -12.35 -21.01 -13.37
CA PHE A 500 -13.02 -22.29 -13.63
C PHE A 500 -12.12 -23.21 -14.45
N GLU A 501 -11.56 -22.70 -15.55
CA GLU A 501 -10.73 -23.48 -16.45
C GLU A 501 -9.50 -24.05 -15.75
N ARG A 502 -8.86 -23.29 -14.86
CA ARG A 502 -7.69 -23.73 -14.08
C ARG A 502 -8.01 -24.83 -13.06
N TYR A 503 -9.23 -24.90 -12.55
CA TYR A 503 -9.64 -25.97 -11.66
C TYR A 503 -10.10 -27.19 -12.45
N PHE A 504 -11.03 -27.00 -13.37
CA PHE A 504 -11.78 -28.12 -13.92
C PHE A 504 -11.25 -28.63 -15.25
N ILE A 505 -10.41 -27.91 -15.99
CA ILE A 505 -10.08 -28.30 -17.38
C ILE A 505 -8.60 -28.67 -17.51
N ALA A 506 -8.33 -29.85 -18.06
CA ALA A 506 -6.96 -30.34 -18.25
C ALA A 506 -6.18 -29.54 -19.31
N ASP A 507 -6.87 -29.05 -20.35
CA ASP A 507 -6.27 -28.30 -21.46
C ASP A 507 -5.82 -26.90 -21.00
N LYS A 508 -4.50 -26.76 -20.79
CA LYS A 508 -3.86 -25.51 -20.36
C LYS A 508 -4.00 -24.37 -21.37
N ALA A 509 -4.41 -24.62 -22.61
CA ALA A 509 -4.67 -23.55 -23.57
C ALA A 509 -5.80 -22.62 -23.07
N LEU A 510 -6.82 -23.18 -22.41
CA LEU A 510 -7.95 -22.42 -21.87
C LEU A 510 -7.62 -21.65 -20.58
N HIS A 511 -6.49 -21.94 -19.93
CA HIS A 511 -6.03 -21.27 -18.71
C HIS A 511 -5.40 -19.91 -18.97
N LYS A 512 -5.09 -19.61 -20.24
CA LYS A 512 -4.47 -18.36 -20.66
C LYS A 512 -5.48 -17.22 -20.57
N GLU A 513 -5.07 -16.17 -19.88
CA GLU A 513 -5.75 -14.89 -19.83
C GLU A 513 -4.96 -13.93 -20.70
N LYS A 514 -5.57 -13.42 -21.77
CA LYS A 514 -4.92 -12.47 -22.69
C LYS A 514 -4.97 -11.10 -22.05
N LYS A 515 -3.79 -10.49 -21.90
CA LYS A 515 -3.65 -9.13 -21.38
C LYS A 515 -4.29 -8.12 -22.34
N GLY A 516 -4.86 -7.05 -21.79
CA GLY A 516 -5.37 -5.91 -22.53
C GLY A 516 -4.27 -5.14 -23.26
N ALA A 517 -4.70 -4.20 -24.11
CA ALA A 517 -3.79 -3.45 -24.99
C ALA A 517 -2.76 -2.63 -24.21
N TYR A 518 -3.12 -2.12 -23.01
CA TYR A 518 -2.21 -1.37 -22.15
C TYR A 518 -0.89 -2.12 -21.92
N TYR A 519 -0.94 -3.40 -21.56
CA TYR A 519 0.27 -4.18 -21.29
C TYR A 519 1.13 -4.48 -22.54
N ASN A 520 0.60 -4.30 -23.74
CA ASN A 520 1.38 -4.39 -24.97
C ASN A 520 2.00 -3.03 -25.34
N LEU A 521 1.43 -1.93 -24.84
CA LEU A 521 1.77 -0.56 -25.21
C LEU A 521 2.56 0.21 -24.14
N HIS A 522 2.51 -0.22 -22.88
CA HIS A 522 3.08 0.48 -21.72
C HIS A 522 4.62 0.64 -21.73
N ASP A 523 5.34 -0.02 -22.64
CA ASP A 523 6.79 0.17 -22.83
C ASP A 523 7.11 1.25 -23.90
N SER A 524 6.08 1.87 -24.49
CA SER A 524 6.23 2.99 -25.42
C SER A 524 6.27 4.32 -24.65
N GLU A 525 7.31 5.11 -24.89
CA GLU A 525 7.46 6.46 -24.32
C GLU A 525 6.29 7.37 -24.68
N GLU A 526 5.87 7.38 -25.95
CA GLU A 526 4.72 8.18 -26.43
C GLU A 526 3.42 7.84 -25.68
N ILE A 527 3.20 6.54 -25.40
CA ILE A 527 2.01 6.09 -24.67
C ILE A 527 2.08 6.52 -23.21
N CYS A 528 3.24 6.39 -22.57
CA CYS A 528 3.42 6.86 -21.19
C CYS A 528 3.25 8.38 -21.08
N GLU A 529 3.79 9.16 -22.03
CA GLU A 529 3.59 10.62 -22.06
C GLU A 529 2.12 10.98 -22.23
N LYS A 530 1.41 10.30 -23.13
CA LYS A 530 -0.04 10.49 -23.30
C LYS A 530 -0.83 10.19 -22.02
N ILE A 531 -0.45 9.16 -21.27
CA ILE A 531 -1.05 8.89 -19.96
C ILE A 531 -0.72 10.05 -19.01
N LEU A 532 0.54 10.45 -18.86
CA LEU A 532 0.93 11.54 -17.97
C LEU A 532 0.17 12.84 -18.28
N GLU A 533 0.01 13.19 -19.56
CA GLU A 533 -0.77 14.34 -20.02
C GLU A 533 -2.26 14.26 -19.65
N GLU A 534 -2.90 13.10 -19.81
CA GLU A 534 -4.31 12.86 -19.42
C GLU A 534 -4.53 13.11 -17.91
N PHE A 535 -3.51 12.82 -17.10
CA PHE A 535 -3.51 13.08 -15.66
C PHE A 535 -2.93 14.45 -15.26
N LYS A 536 -2.60 15.30 -16.25
CA LYS A 536 -2.02 16.64 -16.08
C LYS A 536 -0.67 16.65 -15.36
N VAL A 537 0.09 15.56 -15.47
CA VAL A 537 1.46 15.44 -14.98
C VAL A 537 2.39 15.95 -16.07
N THR A 538 3.00 17.11 -15.82
CA THR A 538 3.84 17.81 -16.81
C THR A 538 5.18 18.17 -16.20
N GLY A 539 6.22 18.21 -17.04
CA GLY A 539 7.58 18.52 -16.61
C GLY A 539 8.62 17.65 -17.32
N LEU A 540 9.89 17.94 -17.06
CA LEU A 540 11.00 17.17 -17.62
C LEU A 540 11.16 15.80 -16.92
N HIS A 541 10.98 15.80 -15.60
CA HIS A 541 11.15 14.65 -14.71
C HIS A 541 9.78 14.17 -14.23
N THR A 542 9.11 13.39 -15.07
CA THR A 542 7.78 12.84 -14.81
C THR A 542 7.77 11.35 -15.00
N HIS A 543 7.22 10.61 -14.03
CA HIS A 543 7.19 9.16 -14.07
C HIS A 543 5.82 8.60 -13.72
N ILE A 544 5.49 7.47 -14.31
CA ILE A 544 4.43 6.57 -13.89
C ILE A 544 5.07 5.54 -12.95
N ILE A 545 4.51 5.38 -11.76
CA ILE A 545 4.91 4.38 -10.78
C ILE A 545 3.79 3.34 -10.73
N ASN A 546 4.12 2.08 -11.03
CA ASN A 546 3.15 1.04 -11.31
C ASN A 546 3.53 -0.32 -10.68
N GLY A 547 2.52 -1.18 -10.48
CA GLY A 547 2.64 -2.51 -9.87
C GLY A 547 1.91 -3.60 -10.67
N HIS A 548 1.31 -4.57 -9.98
CA HIS A 548 0.39 -5.62 -10.50
C HIS A 548 1.02 -6.73 -11.35
N VAL A 549 1.93 -6.40 -12.26
CA VAL A 549 2.65 -7.39 -13.08
C VAL A 549 4.10 -7.50 -12.59
N PRO A 550 4.46 -8.62 -11.92
CA PRO A 550 5.80 -8.78 -11.40
C PRO A 550 6.86 -8.79 -12.50
N VAL A 551 7.91 -8.01 -12.31
CA VAL A 551 9.11 -7.94 -13.15
C VAL A 551 9.87 -9.25 -13.03
N LYS A 552 10.06 -9.94 -14.15
CA LYS A 552 10.76 -11.23 -14.18
C LYS A 552 12.25 -11.03 -14.38
N THR A 553 12.94 -10.60 -13.33
CA THR A 553 14.39 -10.31 -13.34
C THR A 553 15.23 -11.52 -13.76
N ILE A 554 14.83 -12.74 -13.39
CA ILE A 554 15.45 -13.99 -13.88
C ILE A 554 15.45 -14.10 -15.41
N LYS A 555 14.45 -13.52 -16.07
CA LYS A 555 14.32 -13.50 -17.54
C LYS A 555 14.94 -12.25 -18.18
N GLY A 556 15.64 -11.42 -17.41
CA GLY A 556 16.28 -10.19 -17.87
C GLY A 556 15.35 -8.99 -18.03
N GLU A 557 14.10 -9.08 -17.57
CA GLU A 557 13.16 -7.96 -17.61
C GLU A 557 13.65 -6.80 -16.72
N GLN A 558 13.51 -5.57 -17.21
CA GLN A 558 13.91 -4.37 -16.49
C GLN A 558 12.70 -3.68 -15.84
N PRO A 559 12.85 -3.17 -14.61
CA PRO A 559 11.80 -2.41 -13.93
C PRO A 559 11.61 -0.99 -14.49
N ILE A 560 12.64 -0.46 -15.17
CA ILE A 560 12.62 0.84 -15.84
C ILE A 560 12.26 0.58 -17.32
N LYS A 561 11.13 1.14 -17.76
CA LYS A 561 10.53 0.96 -19.08
C LYS A 561 10.29 2.31 -19.76
N ALA A 562 9.95 2.29 -21.05
CA ALA A 562 9.52 3.48 -21.80
C ALA A 562 10.45 4.69 -21.64
N GLY A 563 11.75 4.51 -21.85
CA GLY A 563 12.74 5.59 -21.72
C GLY A 563 12.92 6.16 -20.31
N GLY A 564 12.40 5.48 -19.28
CA GLY A 564 12.39 5.97 -17.90
C GLY A 564 11.09 6.63 -17.46
N LYS A 565 10.08 6.74 -18.36
CA LYS A 565 8.76 7.26 -18.02
C LYS A 565 7.92 6.30 -17.19
N LEU A 566 8.18 4.98 -17.25
CA LEU A 566 7.47 3.97 -16.48
C LEU A 566 8.43 3.22 -15.55
N LEU A 567 8.08 3.20 -14.27
CA LEU A 567 8.78 2.48 -13.21
C LEU A 567 7.85 1.41 -12.65
N VAL A 568 8.06 0.17 -13.08
CA VAL A 568 7.35 -1.01 -12.56
C VAL A 568 8.11 -1.52 -11.35
N ILE A 569 7.56 -1.31 -10.16
CA ILE A 569 8.24 -1.59 -8.89
C ILE A 569 7.84 -2.93 -8.27
N ASP A 570 7.00 -3.72 -8.94
CA ASP A 570 6.60 -5.04 -8.49
C ASP A 570 7.69 -6.06 -8.84
N GLY A 571 8.50 -6.41 -7.84
CA GLY A 571 9.50 -7.47 -7.96
C GLY A 571 9.07 -8.78 -7.28
N GLY A 572 7.78 -8.95 -6.95
CA GLY A 572 7.29 -10.12 -6.24
C GLY A 572 7.64 -10.09 -4.75
N PHE A 573 7.03 -9.15 -4.01
CA PHE A 573 7.19 -9.05 -2.55
C PHE A 573 6.74 -10.35 -1.86
N SER A 574 5.62 -10.93 -2.34
CA SER A 574 5.12 -12.24 -1.89
C SER A 574 6.05 -13.40 -2.24
N LYS A 575 6.25 -14.31 -1.28
CA LYS A 575 7.00 -15.57 -1.47
C LYS A 575 6.47 -16.37 -2.67
N ALA A 576 5.18 -16.28 -2.98
CA ALA A 576 4.54 -16.96 -4.10
C ALA A 576 5.13 -16.57 -5.47
N TYR A 577 5.68 -15.36 -5.61
CA TYR A 577 6.22 -14.84 -6.87
C TYR A 577 7.75 -14.92 -6.97
N GLN A 578 8.45 -15.05 -5.84
CA GLN A 578 9.92 -15.12 -5.80
C GLN A 578 10.53 -16.19 -6.73
N PRO A 579 9.91 -17.38 -6.95
CA PRO A 579 10.42 -18.35 -7.92
C PRO A 579 10.40 -17.84 -9.38
N GLU A 580 9.49 -16.92 -9.72
CA GLU A 580 9.38 -16.34 -11.06
C GLU A 580 10.20 -15.06 -11.23
N THR A 581 10.32 -14.24 -10.17
CA THR A 581 11.00 -12.94 -10.20
C THR A 581 12.48 -13.04 -9.86
N GLY A 582 12.84 -13.89 -8.89
CA GLY A 582 14.20 -14.10 -8.37
C GLY A 582 14.66 -13.11 -7.31
N ILE A 583 13.79 -12.20 -6.90
CA ILE A 583 14.03 -11.13 -5.92
C ILE A 583 12.78 -10.99 -5.03
N ALA A 584 12.84 -10.17 -3.99
CA ALA A 584 11.72 -9.91 -3.07
C ALA A 584 11.24 -8.46 -3.14
N GLY A 585 10.98 -7.98 -4.36
CA GLY A 585 10.42 -6.65 -4.59
C GLY A 585 11.46 -5.54 -4.77
N TYR A 586 10.93 -4.35 -5.09
CA TYR A 586 11.69 -3.11 -5.15
C TYR A 586 11.09 -2.07 -4.19
N THR A 587 11.93 -1.20 -3.63
CA THR A 587 11.49 0.09 -3.09
C THR A 587 11.98 1.20 -4.00
N LEU A 588 11.08 2.07 -4.48
CA LEU A 588 11.50 3.35 -5.04
C LEU A 588 11.68 4.36 -3.91
N VAL A 589 12.82 5.05 -3.88
CA VAL A 589 13.16 6.04 -2.86
C VAL A 589 13.35 7.39 -3.54
N TYR A 590 12.46 8.34 -3.23
CA TYR A 590 12.55 9.71 -3.74
C TYR A 590 12.95 10.68 -2.64
N HIS A 591 14.23 11.03 -2.60
CA HIS A 591 14.78 11.95 -1.62
C HIS A 591 15.26 13.25 -2.26
N SER A 592 15.69 14.22 -1.44
CA SER A 592 16.13 15.54 -1.91
C SER A 592 17.28 15.56 -2.95
N HIS A 593 18.01 14.46 -3.17
CA HIS A 593 19.09 14.39 -4.17
C HIS A 593 18.70 13.67 -5.46
N GLY A 594 17.46 13.18 -5.57
CA GLY A 594 17.00 12.42 -6.74
C GLY A 594 16.24 11.14 -6.39
N LEU A 595 16.05 10.31 -7.41
CA LEU A 595 15.20 9.12 -7.42
C LEU A 595 16.05 7.85 -7.58
N GLN A 596 15.83 6.88 -6.69
CA GLN A 596 16.61 5.64 -6.64
C GLN A 596 15.68 4.43 -6.54
N LEU A 597 16.00 3.37 -7.28
CA LEU A 597 15.33 2.08 -7.14
C LEU A 597 16.21 1.13 -6.33
N VAL A 598 15.66 0.59 -5.25
CA VAL A 598 16.33 -0.35 -4.36
C VAL A 598 15.72 -1.73 -4.56
N GLN A 599 16.48 -2.65 -5.13
CA GLN A 599 16.11 -4.06 -5.26
C GLN A 599 16.39 -4.80 -3.96
N HIS A 600 15.49 -5.69 -3.54
CA HIS A 600 15.62 -6.47 -2.31
C HIS A 600 15.83 -7.96 -2.60
N ASP A 601 16.81 -8.57 -1.95
CA ASP A 601 16.91 -10.03 -1.88
C ASP A 601 15.85 -10.61 -0.92
N PRO A 602 15.46 -11.89 -1.05
CA PRO A 602 14.52 -12.54 -0.14
C PRO A 602 14.87 -12.37 1.33
N PHE A 603 13.89 -11.91 2.11
CA PHE A 603 14.00 -11.79 3.55
C PHE A 603 13.74 -13.15 4.20
N GLU A 604 14.73 -13.67 4.94
CA GLU A 604 14.61 -14.99 5.56
C GLU A 604 13.67 -14.99 6.77
N SER A 605 13.97 -14.17 7.80
CA SER A 605 13.11 -14.01 8.98
C SER A 605 13.57 -12.88 9.88
N ARG A 606 12.64 -12.36 10.68
CA ARG A 606 12.94 -11.38 11.74
C ARG A 606 13.99 -11.90 12.73
N GLN A 607 13.87 -13.15 13.17
CA GLN A 607 14.78 -13.73 14.17
C GLN A 607 16.23 -13.79 13.66
N LYS A 608 16.43 -14.21 12.41
CA LYS A 608 17.77 -14.28 11.81
C LYS A 608 18.39 -12.89 11.63
N ALA A 609 17.59 -11.92 11.16
CA ALA A 609 18.02 -10.53 11.02
C ALA A 609 18.53 -9.95 12.35
N ILE A 610 17.86 -10.26 13.47
CA ILE A 610 18.25 -9.77 14.79
C ILE A 610 19.51 -10.47 15.32
N ARG A 611 19.56 -11.81 15.24
CA ARG A 611 20.67 -12.60 15.82
C ARG A 611 21.98 -12.43 15.05
N GLU A 612 21.90 -12.47 13.72
CA GLU A 612 23.08 -12.39 12.86
C GLU A 612 23.37 -10.96 12.39
N GLY A 613 22.53 -9.98 12.77
CA GLY A 613 22.56 -8.59 12.32
C GLY A 613 22.35 -8.44 10.81
N LEU A 614 21.79 -9.45 10.14
CA LEU A 614 21.63 -9.45 8.69
C LEU A 614 20.59 -8.40 8.29
N ASP A 615 20.94 -7.59 7.29
CA ASP A 615 20.04 -6.67 6.60
C ASP A 615 19.67 -7.29 5.24
N ILE A 616 18.54 -6.88 4.67
CA ILE A 616 18.21 -7.27 3.29
C ILE A 616 19.34 -6.77 2.37
N LYS A 617 20.01 -7.72 1.70
CA LYS A 617 20.96 -7.37 0.65
C LYS A 617 20.19 -6.62 -0.42
N SER A 618 20.66 -5.41 -0.68
CA SER A 618 19.96 -4.49 -1.57
C SER A 618 20.90 -3.95 -2.63
N THR A 619 20.42 -3.95 -3.88
CA THR A 619 21.14 -3.34 -5.00
C THR A 619 20.43 -2.03 -5.36
N THR A 620 21.17 -0.92 -5.38
CA THR A 620 20.60 0.41 -5.68
C THR A 620 20.92 0.83 -7.11
N PHE A 621 19.89 1.17 -7.87
CA PHE A 621 19.95 1.75 -9.19
C PHE A 621 19.58 3.24 -9.09
N VAL A 622 20.46 4.13 -9.54
CA VAL A 622 20.16 5.56 -9.60
C VAL A 622 19.38 5.81 -10.88
N ILE A 623 18.13 6.25 -10.74
CA ILE A 623 17.27 6.61 -11.87
C ILE A 623 17.54 8.06 -12.24
N GLU A 624 17.49 8.94 -11.24
CA GLU A 624 17.72 10.37 -11.42
C GLU A 624 18.62 10.92 -10.32
N PHE A 625 19.50 11.83 -10.70
CA PHE A 625 20.34 12.58 -9.77
C PHE A 625 20.20 14.07 -10.04
N ASN A 626 19.79 14.82 -9.02
CA ASN A 626 19.64 16.26 -9.12
C ASN A 626 20.95 16.95 -8.72
N SER A 627 21.49 17.78 -9.62
CA SER A 627 22.72 18.54 -9.36
C SER A 627 22.58 19.48 -8.16
N GLN A 628 21.36 19.99 -7.96
CA GLN A 628 20.97 20.77 -6.79
C GLN A 628 19.97 19.99 -5.95
N ARG A 629 20.10 20.16 -4.64
CA ARG A 629 19.20 19.53 -3.68
C ARG A 629 17.78 20.11 -3.84
N MET A 630 16.81 19.24 -4.03
CA MET A 630 15.39 19.61 -4.04
C MET A 630 14.95 20.08 -2.65
N MET A 631 14.18 21.16 -2.66
CA MET A 631 13.67 21.82 -1.49
C MET A 631 12.16 21.62 -1.39
N VAL A 632 11.57 21.95 -0.23
CA VAL A 632 10.12 21.84 -0.04
C VAL A 632 9.37 22.70 -1.06
N LYS A 633 9.87 23.89 -1.42
CA LYS A 633 9.26 24.74 -2.47
C LYS A 633 9.12 24.08 -3.84
N ASP A 634 9.92 23.06 -4.14
CA ASP A 634 9.93 22.36 -5.43
C ASP A 634 8.91 21.20 -5.47
N THR A 635 8.23 20.91 -4.35
CA THR A 635 7.21 19.86 -4.23
C THR A 635 5.81 20.41 -4.45
N ASP A 636 4.82 19.52 -4.62
CA ASP A 636 3.42 19.94 -4.72
C ASP A 636 2.93 20.62 -3.43
N ARG A 637 3.36 20.09 -2.27
CA ARG A 637 3.14 20.76 -0.99
C ARG A 637 3.81 22.13 -0.94
N GLY A 638 4.98 22.28 -1.54
CA GLY A 638 5.64 23.58 -1.72
C GLY A 638 4.79 24.59 -2.47
N LYS A 639 4.14 24.17 -3.56
CA LYS A 639 3.23 25.01 -4.34
C LYS A 639 2.05 25.50 -3.49
N GLU A 640 1.46 24.61 -2.69
CA GLU A 640 0.39 24.99 -1.75
C GLU A 640 0.86 25.99 -0.69
N LEU A 641 2.03 25.75 -0.08
CA LEU A 641 2.59 26.66 0.91
C LEU A 641 2.94 28.02 0.30
N MET A 642 3.45 28.06 -0.93
CA MET A 642 3.69 29.31 -1.66
C MET A 642 2.39 30.06 -1.93
N ALA A 643 1.30 29.37 -2.30
CA ALA A 643 -0.01 30.00 -2.46
C ALA A 643 -0.51 30.61 -1.13
N GLN A 644 -0.40 29.88 -0.02
CA GLN A 644 -0.74 30.39 1.31
C GLN A 644 0.09 31.62 1.69
N VAL A 645 1.39 31.63 1.37
CA VAL A 645 2.25 32.82 1.57
C VAL A 645 1.74 34.01 0.76
N GLN A 646 1.30 33.81 -0.48
CA GLN A 646 0.73 34.90 -1.29
C GLN A 646 -0.57 35.42 -0.71
N ASP A 647 -1.45 34.53 -0.23
CA ASP A 647 -2.71 34.92 0.41
C ASP A 647 -2.49 35.69 1.72
N LEU A 648 -1.50 35.29 2.52
CA LEU A 648 -1.10 36.02 3.72
C LEU A 648 -0.48 37.38 3.39
N LYS A 649 0.30 37.48 2.31
CA LYS A 649 0.83 38.77 1.81
C LYS A 649 -0.31 39.69 1.37
N LYS A 650 -1.35 39.17 0.70
CA LYS A 650 -2.58 39.95 0.39
C LYS A 650 -3.30 40.41 1.65
N LEU A 651 -3.44 39.55 2.65
CA LEU A 651 -4.05 39.90 3.95
C LEU A 651 -3.27 41.03 4.64
N LEU A 652 -1.94 40.97 4.62
CA LEU A 652 -1.07 42.00 5.19
C LEU A 652 -1.27 43.36 4.51
N VAL A 653 -1.38 43.39 3.17
CA VAL A 653 -1.72 44.62 2.43
C VAL A 653 -3.15 45.09 2.75
N ALA A 654 -4.10 44.18 2.91
CA ALA A 654 -5.48 44.52 3.27
C ALA A 654 -5.59 45.18 4.65
N TYR A 655 -4.79 44.76 5.63
CA TYR A 655 -4.66 45.44 6.92
C TYR A 655 -4.04 46.83 6.77
N GLN A 656 -2.93 46.94 6.03
CA GLN A 656 -2.23 48.21 5.80
C GLN A 656 -3.09 49.25 5.08
N MET A 657 -3.96 48.81 4.17
CA MET A 657 -4.91 49.66 3.45
C MET A 657 -6.21 49.94 4.23
N GLY A 658 -6.40 49.32 5.39
CA GLY A 658 -7.63 49.45 6.18
C GLY A 658 -8.88 48.79 5.58
N LEU A 659 -8.71 47.92 4.57
CA LEU A 659 -9.79 47.15 3.96
C LEU A 659 -10.32 46.07 4.91
N ILE A 660 -9.44 45.54 5.76
CA ILE A 660 -9.77 44.67 6.88
C ILE A 660 -9.20 45.31 8.14
N LYS A 661 -9.99 45.34 9.22
CA LYS A 661 -9.52 45.83 10.52
C LYS A 661 -8.86 44.71 11.30
N GLU A 662 -7.72 45.01 11.90
CA GLU A 662 -7.05 44.13 12.85
C GLU A 662 -7.97 43.82 14.04
N ARG A 663 -7.79 42.63 14.62
CA ARG A 663 -8.51 42.16 15.81
C ARG A 663 -7.49 41.76 16.86
N SER A 664 -7.85 41.99 18.11
CA SER A 664 -7.05 41.63 19.29
C SER A 664 -7.39 40.23 19.77
#